data_AF-A0A9N9CLU8-F1
#
_entry.id   AF-A0A9N9CLU8-F1
#
_cell.length_a   1.000
_cell.length_b   1.000
_cell.length_c   1.000
_cell.angle_alpha   90.00
_cell.angle_beta   90.00
_cell.angle_gamma   90.00
#
_symmetry.space_group_name_H-M   'P 1'
#
loop_
_entity.id
_entity.type
_entity.pdbx_description
1 polymer ?
#
loop_
_entity_poly.entity_id
_entity_poly.type
_entity_poly.pdbx_seq_one_letter_code
_entity_poly.pdbx_strand_id
1 'polypeptide(L)'
;MSHTTKVTSYKTPISRDARIGIIGAGPAGISMAHFLRKEGYSNITLLESSSHIAGKSSTFTHENRNYDVGALMIGHNYTNIRSLAEEFNCPMEKFNGSSLDFDSNKFIMENVDQIGILTKPFLENMTHYLEERKAFEDVSLPGHGDLSENMLYAPIKQYLKDRKMEYLLDAWNLAYTSAGYGYVQDDIPAAYFLKFIQNSENTIWYFKDGFQNFWSKLCEGFNVMLNSKVISIDRSLKRQNLGPILVTSKNSQTNFQQTLAFDQIIVATNPRQFEQFLNNPSPLETSLFSQIITLDFYTIIATVEGLPTKVGMTTIPKHCLDKKYEGHITAYYCAYEGVSTYLFYAYGSKEIGQEKVTEIFKEDLIHMGGDLKEIHYNQHWDFFPHVSSLSMARGFYSKVENMQGQDGTFYAGGWLDFELTENCVSYSRDLVRRFFNLSGASQAEIRHLPIRPKYDVKPASSTNWGTVLRVAAKRFPDRTAFSWVDVNMREEASISFSDLYRQARAVAQYLRFTENHKVGDPVLLCYSPGLKFLPVLFGCMMAGVIAVPIAPPNLATAEKDIARFKYLSEVTGAKLVFSDKNYMLYTRLYAAKSLLGLGKKIDWPDHLTWVECEKITKSRDLIDEKLIEQVDCDNVAVLQFSSGSTGDPKGVMLTHKNLLHN
;
A
#
# COMPACT_ATOMS: atom_id res chain seq x y z
N MET A 1 27.88 -13.82 4.73
CA MET A 1 28.31 -13.63 3.33
C MET A 1 27.16 -12.97 2.59
N SER A 2 27.38 -11.82 1.97
CA SER A 2 26.34 -11.09 1.24
C SER A 2 25.94 -11.85 -0.02
N HIS A 3 24.83 -12.59 0.03
CA HIS A 3 24.21 -13.12 -1.17
C HIS A 3 23.37 -12.03 -1.83
N THR A 4 24.05 -11.11 -2.52
CA THR A 4 23.44 -10.40 -3.64
C THR A 4 23.27 -11.39 -4.77
N THR A 5 22.06 -11.95 -4.94
CA THR A 5 21.72 -12.71 -6.14
C THR A 5 21.85 -11.74 -7.31
N LYS A 6 22.78 -12.06 -8.23
CA LYS A 6 22.92 -11.35 -9.50
C LYS A 6 21.57 -11.40 -10.19
N VAL A 7 20.96 -10.23 -10.39
CA VAL A 7 19.89 -10.04 -11.37
C VAL A 7 20.38 -10.72 -12.66
N THR A 8 19.75 -11.82 -13.05
CA THR A 8 19.90 -12.40 -14.38
C THR A 8 19.27 -11.40 -15.35
N SER A 9 19.99 -10.32 -15.63
CA SER A 9 19.58 -9.33 -16.63
C SER A 9 19.49 -10.07 -17.96
N TYR A 10 18.31 -10.08 -18.56
CA TYR A 10 18.16 -10.53 -19.93
C TYR A 10 19.12 -9.73 -20.80
N LYS A 11 20.12 -10.39 -21.42
CA LYS A 11 21.24 -9.71 -22.10
C LYS A 11 20.82 -8.95 -23.36
N THR A 12 19.57 -9.13 -23.82
CA THR A 12 19.03 -8.46 -25.00
C THR A 12 17.66 -7.87 -24.68
N PRO A 13 17.45 -6.55 -24.80
CA PRO A 13 16.15 -5.93 -24.59
C PRO A 13 15.09 -6.53 -25.52
N ILE A 14 13.92 -6.88 -24.98
CA ILE A 14 12.77 -7.32 -25.81
C ILE A 14 12.22 -6.10 -26.54
N SER A 15 12.18 -6.15 -27.88
CA SER A 15 11.64 -5.07 -28.72
C SER A 15 10.23 -4.66 -28.28
N ARG A 16 9.94 -3.36 -28.26
CA ARG A 16 8.60 -2.83 -27.92
C ARG A 16 7.52 -3.25 -28.93
N ASP A 17 7.92 -3.60 -30.15
CA ASP A 17 7.04 -4.12 -31.22
C ASP A 17 6.84 -5.65 -31.15
N ALA A 18 7.48 -6.34 -30.18
CA ALA A 18 7.34 -7.78 -30.04
C ALA A 18 5.88 -8.19 -29.84
N ARG A 19 5.45 -9.24 -30.54
CA ARG A 19 4.16 -9.90 -30.35
C ARG A 19 4.19 -10.67 -29.05
N ILE A 20 3.42 -10.24 -28.07
CA ILE A 20 3.35 -10.85 -26.74
C ILE A 20 2.00 -11.56 -26.59
N GLY A 21 2.04 -12.88 -26.43
CA GLY A 21 0.86 -13.69 -26.12
C GLY A 21 0.76 -13.95 -24.61
N ILE A 22 -0.33 -13.56 -23.97
CA ILE A 22 -0.59 -13.81 -22.55
C ILE A 22 -1.66 -14.90 -22.44
N ILE A 23 -1.35 -15.99 -21.76
CA ILE A 23 -2.25 -17.13 -21.58
C ILE A 23 -2.97 -16.96 -20.24
N GLY A 24 -4.25 -16.60 -20.31
CA GLY A 24 -5.13 -16.29 -19.18
C GLY A 24 -5.40 -14.79 -19.02
N ALA A 25 -6.67 -14.41 -18.87
CA ALA A 25 -7.12 -13.04 -18.60
C ALA A 25 -7.64 -12.87 -17.16
N GLY A 26 -7.02 -13.57 -16.20
CA GLY A 26 -7.20 -13.33 -14.77
C GLY A 26 -6.35 -12.15 -14.26
N PRO A 27 -6.33 -11.90 -12.93
CA PRO A 27 -5.60 -10.81 -12.29
C PRO A 27 -4.15 -10.66 -12.76
N ALA A 28 -3.39 -11.77 -12.82
CA ALA A 28 -2.00 -11.76 -13.26
C ALA A 28 -1.85 -11.41 -14.75
N GLY A 29 -2.66 -11.99 -15.62
CA GLY A 29 -2.60 -11.74 -17.07
C GLY A 29 -2.96 -10.29 -17.42
N ILE A 30 -4.03 -9.77 -16.82
CA ILE A 30 -4.43 -8.36 -16.99
C ILE A 30 -3.36 -7.42 -16.44
N SER A 31 -2.78 -7.73 -15.27
CA SER A 31 -1.70 -6.93 -14.68
C SER A 31 -0.46 -6.90 -15.56
N MET A 32 -0.05 -8.05 -16.12
CA MET A 32 1.05 -8.13 -17.08
C MET A 32 0.78 -7.25 -18.31
N ALA A 33 -0.41 -7.37 -18.92
CA ALA A 33 -0.80 -6.54 -20.06
C ALA A 33 -0.74 -5.04 -19.72
N HIS A 34 -1.26 -4.66 -18.55
CA HIS A 34 -1.25 -3.28 -18.06
C HIS A 34 0.16 -2.72 -17.94
N PHE A 35 1.08 -3.41 -17.24
CA PHE A 35 2.43 -2.90 -17.03
C PHE A 35 3.29 -2.94 -18.30
N LEU A 36 3.09 -3.93 -19.17
CA LEU A 36 3.71 -3.93 -20.50
C LEU A 36 3.26 -2.72 -21.33
N ARG A 37 1.96 -2.40 -21.35
CA ARG A 37 1.45 -1.21 -22.05
C ARG A 37 2.05 0.07 -21.50
N LYS A 38 2.21 0.19 -20.17
CA LYS A 38 2.88 1.34 -19.53
C LYS A 38 4.34 1.49 -19.98
N GLU A 39 5.00 0.39 -20.30
CA GLU A 39 6.35 0.38 -20.85
C GLU A 39 6.42 0.56 -22.37
N GLY A 40 5.28 0.77 -23.03
CA GLY A 40 5.22 1.05 -24.46
C GLY A 40 5.14 -0.19 -25.35
N TYR A 41 4.90 -1.38 -24.80
CA TYR A 41 4.54 -2.54 -25.60
C TYR A 41 3.10 -2.40 -26.11
N SER A 42 2.91 -2.49 -27.42
CA SER A 42 1.61 -2.26 -28.08
C SER A 42 0.98 -3.54 -28.63
N ASN A 43 1.77 -4.57 -28.90
CA ASN A 43 1.32 -5.78 -29.58
C ASN A 43 1.06 -6.94 -28.59
N ILE A 44 0.04 -6.77 -27.75
CA ILE A 44 -0.30 -7.70 -26.66
C ILE A 44 -1.65 -8.37 -26.98
N THR A 45 -1.68 -9.70 -26.91
CA THR A 45 -2.92 -10.48 -27.05
C THR A 45 -3.10 -11.40 -25.85
N LEU A 46 -4.26 -11.31 -25.18
CA LEU A 46 -4.64 -12.21 -24.10
C LEU A 46 -5.54 -13.32 -24.66
N LEU A 47 -5.24 -14.58 -24.33
CA LEU A 47 -6.08 -15.73 -24.64
C LEU A 47 -6.77 -16.22 -23.37
N GLU A 48 -8.10 -16.20 -23.33
CA GLU A 48 -8.89 -16.61 -22.18
C GLU A 48 -9.83 -17.74 -22.58
N SER A 49 -9.78 -18.87 -21.86
CA SER A 49 -10.61 -20.04 -22.19
C SER A 49 -12.07 -19.83 -21.85
N SER A 50 -12.36 -18.97 -20.88
CA SER A 50 -13.71 -18.66 -20.40
C SER A 50 -14.42 -17.62 -21.26
N SER A 51 -15.73 -17.49 -21.10
CA SER A 51 -16.53 -16.44 -21.75
C SER A 51 -16.40 -15.06 -21.08
N HIS A 52 -15.62 -14.96 -20.01
CA HIS A 52 -15.40 -13.76 -19.22
C HIS A 52 -13.94 -13.65 -18.79
N ILE A 53 -13.53 -12.44 -18.39
CA ILE A 53 -12.21 -12.16 -17.82
C ILE A 53 -12.22 -12.32 -16.28
N ALA A 54 -11.14 -11.86 -15.63
CA ALA A 54 -10.99 -11.74 -14.18
C ALA A 54 -10.80 -13.07 -13.42
N GLY A 55 -10.88 -14.22 -14.08
CA GLY A 55 -10.60 -15.53 -13.48
C GLY A 55 -11.39 -15.75 -12.18
N LYS A 56 -10.69 -16.02 -11.07
CA LYS A 56 -11.29 -16.20 -9.73
C LYS A 56 -11.82 -14.91 -9.08
N SER A 57 -11.64 -13.76 -9.73
CA SER A 57 -12.22 -12.47 -9.31
C SER A 57 -13.44 -12.10 -10.17
N SER A 58 -14.12 -13.11 -10.75
CA SER A 58 -15.33 -12.89 -11.53
C SER A 58 -16.55 -12.60 -10.65
N THR A 59 -17.59 -12.09 -11.29
CA THR A 59 -18.85 -11.69 -10.66
C THR A 59 -19.99 -12.45 -11.33
N PHE A 60 -20.83 -13.08 -10.52
CA PHE A 60 -22.08 -13.70 -10.93
C PHE A 60 -23.24 -12.74 -10.72
N THR A 61 -24.14 -12.65 -11.70
CA THR A 61 -25.32 -11.76 -11.61
C THR A 61 -26.59 -12.58 -11.45
N HIS A 62 -27.37 -12.29 -10.42
CA HIS A 62 -28.66 -12.90 -10.15
C HIS A 62 -29.64 -11.84 -9.63
N GLU A 63 -30.85 -11.79 -10.20
CA GLU A 63 -31.87 -10.77 -9.91
C GLU A 63 -31.34 -9.32 -9.96
N ASN A 64 -30.54 -8.99 -10.98
CA ASN A 64 -29.89 -7.68 -11.13
C ASN A 64 -28.94 -7.29 -9.98
N ARG A 65 -28.50 -8.26 -9.17
CA ARG A 65 -27.49 -8.09 -8.12
C ARG A 65 -26.24 -8.87 -8.47
N ASN A 66 -25.09 -8.30 -8.10
CA ASN A 66 -23.77 -8.83 -8.39
C ASN A 66 -23.18 -9.52 -7.16
N TYR A 67 -22.61 -10.70 -7.36
CA TYR A 67 -21.99 -11.53 -6.32
C TYR A 67 -20.59 -11.94 -6.77
N ASP A 68 -19.56 -11.50 -6.07
CA ASP A 68 -18.17 -11.84 -6.39
C ASP A 68 -17.86 -13.28 -5.97
N VAL A 69 -17.66 -14.16 -6.94
CA VAL A 69 -17.65 -15.63 -6.72
C VAL A 69 -16.33 -16.17 -6.17
N GLY A 70 -15.36 -15.31 -5.89
CA GLY A 70 -14.07 -15.71 -5.34
C GLY A 70 -13.43 -14.57 -4.57
N ALA A 71 -12.55 -13.81 -5.21
CA ALA A 71 -11.89 -12.67 -4.56
C ALA A 71 -12.92 -11.61 -4.12
N LEU A 72 -12.97 -11.33 -2.82
CA LEU A 72 -13.91 -10.38 -2.22
C LEU A 72 -13.20 -9.26 -1.44
N MET A 73 -12.17 -9.64 -0.67
CA MET A 73 -11.55 -8.77 0.33
C MET A 73 -10.26 -8.11 -0.17
N ILE A 74 -10.06 -6.87 0.26
CA ILE A 74 -8.89 -6.03 0.00
C ILE A 74 -8.29 -5.63 1.34
N GLY A 75 -7.13 -6.18 1.67
CA GLY A 75 -6.44 -5.89 2.93
C GLY A 75 -5.90 -4.46 3.00
N HIS A 76 -5.52 -4.01 4.20
CA HIS A 76 -4.93 -2.69 4.37
C HIS A 76 -3.68 -2.48 3.50
N ASN A 77 -2.81 -3.48 3.48
CA ASN A 77 -1.52 -3.42 2.80
C ASN A 77 -1.59 -3.74 1.30
N TYR A 78 -2.80 -3.79 0.71
CA TYR A 78 -3.02 -3.94 -0.74
C TYR A 78 -2.70 -2.66 -1.52
N THR A 79 -1.48 -2.16 -1.36
CA THR A 79 -1.05 -0.88 -1.92
C THR A 79 -1.16 -0.81 -3.44
N ASN A 80 -0.87 -1.90 -4.14
CA ASN A 80 -0.89 -1.93 -5.60
C ASN A 80 -2.33 -1.92 -6.11
N ILE A 81 -3.20 -2.75 -5.53
CA ILE A 81 -4.63 -2.75 -5.85
C ILE A 81 -5.27 -1.40 -5.52
N ARG A 82 -4.95 -0.78 -4.37
CA ARG A 82 -5.47 0.55 -3.99
C ARG A 82 -5.01 1.64 -4.96
N SER A 83 -3.73 1.67 -5.31
CA SER A 83 -3.20 2.64 -6.28
C SER A 83 -3.88 2.51 -7.64
N LEU A 84 -4.06 1.28 -8.13
CA LEU A 84 -4.81 1.02 -9.37
C LEU A 84 -6.30 1.38 -9.22
N ALA A 85 -6.92 1.10 -8.07
CA ALA A 85 -8.31 1.46 -7.82
C ALA A 85 -8.51 2.98 -7.91
N GLU A 86 -7.59 3.76 -7.38
CA GLU A 86 -7.58 5.22 -7.53
C GLU A 86 -7.36 5.64 -8.98
N GLU A 87 -6.39 5.04 -9.68
CA GLU A 87 -6.10 5.33 -11.11
C GLU A 87 -7.34 5.10 -12.01
N PHE A 88 -8.13 4.06 -11.72
CA PHE A 88 -9.29 3.65 -12.52
C PHE A 88 -10.65 4.05 -11.92
N ASN A 89 -10.66 4.91 -10.89
CA ASN A 89 -11.87 5.37 -10.20
C ASN A 89 -12.79 4.19 -9.78
N CYS A 90 -12.25 3.23 -9.05
CA CYS A 90 -12.96 2.08 -8.50
C CYS A 90 -13.17 2.29 -7.00
N PRO A 91 -14.35 2.77 -6.56
CA PRO A 91 -14.60 3.05 -5.16
C PRO A 91 -14.60 1.76 -4.32
N MET A 92 -14.08 1.88 -3.10
CA MET A 92 -14.04 0.81 -2.10
C MET A 92 -14.81 1.21 -0.86
N GLU A 93 -15.42 0.23 -0.19
CA GLU A 93 -16.14 0.39 1.06
C GLU A 93 -15.53 -0.48 2.16
N LYS A 94 -15.74 -0.11 3.42
CA LYS A 94 -15.26 -0.90 4.56
C LYS A 94 -16.06 -2.20 4.67
N PHE A 95 -15.34 -3.28 4.91
CA PHE A 95 -15.88 -4.60 5.12
C PHE A 95 -16.36 -4.78 6.57
N ASN A 96 -17.43 -5.56 6.78
CA ASN A 96 -17.90 -5.97 8.11
C ASN A 96 -17.97 -7.50 8.22
N GLY A 97 -17.48 -8.05 9.34
CA GLY A 97 -17.47 -9.49 9.60
C GLY A 97 -18.07 -9.89 10.94
N SER A 98 -18.34 -11.19 11.06
CA SER A 98 -18.93 -11.87 12.23
C SER A 98 -18.41 -13.31 12.33
N SER A 99 -18.60 -13.93 13.49
CA SER A 99 -18.30 -15.37 13.70
C SER A 99 -19.45 -16.07 14.40
N LEU A 100 -19.84 -17.22 13.86
CA LEU A 100 -20.94 -18.04 14.36
C LEU A 100 -20.39 -19.26 15.10
N ASP A 101 -20.82 -19.46 16.34
CA ASP A 101 -20.66 -20.75 17.02
C ASP A 101 -21.69 -21.73 16.44
N PHE A 102 -21.19 -22.73 15.71
CA PHE A 102 -22.01 -23.67 14.95
C PHE A 102 -22.95 -24.49 15.84
N ASP A 103 -22.48 -24.95 17.00
CA ASP A 103 -23.25 -25.86 17.85
C ASP A 103 -24.40 -25.16 18.59
N SER A 104 -24.22 -23.89 18.96
CA SER A 104 -25.24 -23.11 19.67
C SER A 104 -26.06 -22.20 18.76
N ASN A 105 -25.67 -22.05 17.49
CA ASN A 105 -26.20 -21.06 16.55
C ASN A 105 -26.19 -19.62 17.07
N LYS A 106 -25.18 -19.26 17.88
CA LYS A 106 -25.02 -17.91 18.42
C LYS A 106 -23.82 -17.22 17.80
N PHE A 107 -23.97 -15.94 17.47
CA PHE A 107 -22.83 -15.11 17.11
C PHE A 107 -21.96 -14.90 18.34
N ILE A 108 -20.68 -15.23 18.20
CA ILE A 108 -19.66 -15.04 19.24
C ILE A 108 -18.79 -13.81 19.00
N MET A 109 -18.82 -13.27 17.76
CA MET A 109 -18.18 -12.02 17.36
C MET A 109 -19.03 -11.32 16.30
N GLU A 110 -19.13 -10.00 16.36
CA GLU A 110 -19.89 -9.19 15.39
C GLU A 110 -19.22 -7.83 15.12
N ASN A 111 -19.51 -7.25 13.95
CA ASN A 111 -19.02 -5.92 13.51
C ASN A 111 -17.49 -5.82 13.51
N VAL A 112 -16.82 -6.88 13.07
CA VAL A 112 -15.36 -6.95 12.98
C VAL A 112 -14.93 -6.42 11.61
N ASP A 113 -14.27 -5.27 11.59
CA ASP A 113 -13.74 -4.67 10.34
C ASP A 113 -12.24 -4.95 10.13
N GLN A 114 -11.60 -5.71 11.03
CA GLN A 114 -10.15 -5.95 11.08
C GLN A 114 -9.78 -7.41 11.26
N ILE A 115 -8.66 -7.83 10.67
CA ILE A 115 -8.08 -9.16 10.89
C ILE A 115 -6.85 -9.07 11.79
N GLY A 116 -6.79 -9.96 12.79
CA GLY A 116 -5.61 -10.31 13.59
C GLY A 116 -5.20 -9.36 14.71
N ILE A 117 -5.06 -8.06 14.45
CA ILE A 117 -4.32 -7.12 15.32
C ILE A 117 -4.93 -6.93 16.72
N LEU A 118 -6.17 -7.37 16.95
CA LEU A 118 -6.92 -7.12 18.18
C LEU A 118 -7.01 -8.30 19.14
N THR A 119 -6.35 -9.44 18.85
CA THR A 119 -6.39 -10.57 19.79
C THR A 119 -5.48 -10.33 20.99
N LYS A 120 -5.96 -10.70 22.18
CA LYS A 120 -5.19 -10.53 23.43
C LYS A 120 -3.79 -11.19 23.36
N PRO A 121 -3.64 -12.45 22.89
CA PRO A 121 -2.32 -13.08 22.77
C PRO A 121 -1.38 -12.31 21.83
N PHE A 122 -1.88 -11.78 20.72
CA PHE A 122 -1.07 -10.98 19.80
C PHE A 122 -0.63 -9.65 20.43
N LEU A 123 -1.56 -8.93 21.07
CA LEU A 123 -1.26 -7.66 21.73
C LEU A 123 -0.22 -7.81 22.85
N GLU A 124 -0.30 -8.88 23.63
CA GLU A 124 0.68 -9.19 24.69
C GLU A 124 2.08 -9.51 24.13
N ASN A 125 2.17 -9.93 22.86
CA ASN A 125 3.41 -10.31 22.19
C ASN A 125 3.82 -9.38 21.04
N MET A 126 3.22 -8.17 20.95
CA MET A 126 3.46 -7.23 19.85
C MET A 126 4.95 -6.86 19.69
N THR A 127 5.66 -6.62 20.79
CA THR A 127 7.09 -6.30 20.76
C THR A 127 7.90 -7.44 20.15
N HIS A 128 7.63 -8.69 20.58
CA HIS A 128 8.27 -9.88 20.01
C HIS A 128 7.98 -10.01 18.52
N TYR A 129 6.73 -9.81 18.11
CA TYR A 129 6.36 -9.82 16.69
C TYR A 129 7.14 -8.78 15.86
N LEU A 130 7.25 -7.54 16.35
CA LEU A 130 7.97 -6.47 15.66
C LEU A 130 9.49 -6.74 15.57
N GLU A 131 10.07 -7.44 16.53
CA GLU A 131 11.45 -7.89 16.50
C GLU A 131 11.65 -9.02 15.49
N GLU A 132 10.81 -10.05 15.54
CA GLU A 132 10.84 -11.21 14.65
C GLU A 132 10.58 -10.83 13.19
N ARG A 133 9.70 -9.84 12.94
CA ARG A 133 9.36 -9.35 11.58
C ARG A 133 10.57 -8.91 10.77
N LYS A 134 11.67 -8.51 11.41
CA LYS A 134 12.93 -8.17 10.73
C LYS A 134 13.58 -9.37 10.05
N ALA A 135 13.36 -10.59 10.56
CA ALA A 135 13.94 -11.81 10.02
C ALA A 135 13.21 -12.32 8.76
N PHE A 136 12.01 -11.82 8.49
CA PHE A 136 11.20 -12.21 7.33
C PHE A 136 10.66 -10.98 6.58
N GLU A 137 11.43 -9.89 6.56
CA GLU A 137 11.04 -8.66 5.87
C GLU A 137 10.90 -8.87 4.35
N ASP A 138 11.73 -9.74 3.79
CA ASP A 138 11.74 -10.11 2.37
C ASP A 138 10.54 -10.97 1.94
N VAL A 139 9.78 -11.54 2.88
CA VAL A 139 8.47 -12.16 2.59
C VAL A 139 7.51 -11.11 1.98
N SER A 140 7.69 -9.83 2.24
CA SER A 140 6.87 -8.78 1.60
C SER A 140 7.23 -8.53 0.13
N LEU A 141 8.39 -9.02 -0.33
CA LEU A 141 8.83 -8.84 -1.71
C LEU A 141 8.11 -9.83 -2.64
N PRO A 142 7.99 -9.52 -3.94
CA PRO A 142 7.38 -10.44 -4.89
C PRO A 142 8.16 -11.75 -5.02
N GLY A 143 7.44 -12.86 -4.87
CA GLY A 143 7.95 -14.22 -5.06
C GLY A 143 8.62 -14.82 -3.82
N HIS A 144 9.19 -16.02 -4.00
CA HIS A 144 9.86 -16.81 -2.95
C HIS A 144 11.22 -17.37 -3.37
N GLY A 145 11.81 -16.86 -4.45
CA GLY A 145 13.05 -17.42 -5.03
C GLY A 145 14.30 -17.25 -4.17
N ASP A 146 14.33 -16.22 -3.31
CA ASP A 146 15.51 -15.78 -2.57
C ASP A 146 15.14 -15.36 -1.13
N LEU A 147 14.43 -16.22 -0.39
CA LEU A 147 14.15 -15.93 1.03
C LEU A 147 15.46 -16.03 1.83
N SER A 148 15.71 -15.01 2.64
CA SER A 148 16.93 -14.80 3.44
C SER A 148 17.09 -15.81 4.58
N GLU A 149 15.99 -16.41 5.02
CA GLU A 149 15.98 -17.40 6.09
C GLU A 149 15.43 -18.76 5.61
N ASN A 150 16.26 -19.79 5.71
CA ASN A 150 15.89 -21.16 5.31
C ASN A 150 14.74 -21.76 6.13
N MET A 151 14.52 -21.31 7.37
CA MET A 151 13.42 -21.83 8.20
C MET A 151 12.05 -21.41 7.66
N LEU A 152 11.96 -20.39 6.81
CA LEU A 152 10.69 -19.97 6.19
C LEU A 152 10.08 -21.05 5.29
N TYR A 153 10.88 -22.03 4.87
CA TYR A 153 10.42 -23.19 4.12
C TYR A 153 9.78 -24.26 5.00
N ALA A 154 9.92 -24.20 6.33
CA ALA A 154 9.36 -25.19 7.25
C ALA A 154 7.82 -25.08 7.33
N PRO A 155 7.11 -26.16 7.72
CA PRO A 155 5.67 -26.09 7.93
C PRO A 155 5.28 -25.00 8.93
N ILE A 156 4.14 -24.33 8.71
CA ILE A 156 3.63 -23.21 9.53
C ILE A 156 3.80 -23.47 11.04
N LYS A 157 3.23 -24.57 11.55
CA LYS A 157 3.28 -24.86 12.99
C LYS A 157 4.68 -25.09 13.53
N GLN A 158 5.57 -25.68 12.72
CA GLN A 158 6.95 -25.92 13.14
C GLN A 158 7.70 -24.59 13.24
N TYR A 159 7.60 -23.74 12.21
CA TYR A 159 8.24 -22.42 12.21
C TYR A 159 7.76 -21.55 13.39
N LEU A 160 6.43 -21.45 13.58
CA LEU A 160 5.86 -20.64 14.64
C LEU A 160 6.30 -21.13 16.01
N LYS A 161 6.34 -22.45 16.24
CA LYS A 161 6.84 -23.03 17.49
C LYS A 161 8.31 -22.71 17.74
N ASP A 162 9.15 -22.87 16.72
CA ASP A 162 10.59 -22.63 16.85
C ASP A 162 10.91 -21.15 17.13
N ARG A 163 10.08 -20.23 16.61
CA ARG A 163 10.21 -18.78 16.82
C ARG A 163 9.36 -18.23 17.97
N LYS A 164 8.63 -19.08 18.69
CA LYS A 164 7.69 -18.71 19.75
C LYS A 164 6.63 -17.70 19.30
N MET A 165 6.12 -17.90 18.08
CA MET A 165 5.13 -17.05 17.41
C MET A 165 3.77 -17.72 17.28
N GLU A 166 3.46 -18.75 18.08
CA GLU A 166 2.17 -19.46 17.99
C GLU A 166 0.95 -18.55 18.21
N TYR A 167 1.11 -17.43 18.91
CA TYR A 167 0.05 -16.41 19.09
C TYR A 167 -0.46 -15.82 17.75
N LEU A 168 0.29 -15.96 16.65
CA LEU A 168 -0.18 -15.58 15.32
C LEU A 168 -1.34 -16.48 14.84
N LEU A 169 -1.43 -17.71 15.32
CA LEU A 169 -2.54 -18.61 14.99
C LEU A 169 -3.85 -18.12 15.60
N ASP A 170 -3.82 -17.56 16.81
CA ASP A 170 -5.01 -16.98 17.45
C ASP A 170 -5.57 -15.80 16.65
N ALA A 171 -4.69 -15.08 15.95
CA ALA A 171 -5.01 -13.86 15.21
C ALA A 171 -5.41 -14.11 13.74
N TRP A 172 -4.74 -15.02 13.04
CA TRP A 172 -4.93 -15.19 11.58
C TRP A 172 -5.41 -16.56 11.12
N ASN A 173 -5.38 -17.60 11.97
CA ASN A 173 -5.73 -18.96 11.52
C ASN A 173 -7.16 -19.04 10.97
N LEU A 174 -8.11 -18.44 11.68
CA LEU A 174 -9.52 -18.40 11.26
C LEU A 174 -9.67 -17.79 9.85
N ALA A 175 -9.09 -16.60 9.64
CA ALA A 175 -9.16 -15.90 8.37
C ALA A 175 -8.44 -16.65 7.24
N TYR A 176 -7.28 -17.24 7.55
CA TYR A 176 -6.45 -17.99 6.60
C TYR A 176 -7.21 -19.20 6.04
N THR A 177 -7.77 -20.05 6.90
CA THR A 177 -8.50 -21.23 6.47
C THR A 177 -9.85 -20.88 5.86
N SER A 178 -10.58 -19.89 6.39
CA SER A 178 -11.85 -19.45 5.79
C SER A 178 -11.69 -18.90 4.37
N ALA A 179 -10.52 -18.32 4.07
CA ALA A 179 -10.19 -17.82 2.73
C ALA A 179 -9.66 -18.90 1.77
N GLY A 180 -9.62 -20.17 2.20
CA GLY A 180 -9.29 -21.31 1.35
C GLY A 180 -7.80 -21.65 1.25
N TYR A 181 -6.94 -21.10 2.13
CA TYR A 181 -5.49 -21.34 2.08
C TYR A 181 -5.02 -22.59 2.85
N GLY A 182 -5.95 -23.47 3.21
CA GLY A 182 -5.69 -24.74 3.88
C GLY A 182 -5.71 -24.66 5.40
N TYR A 183 -5.49 -25.80 6.03
CA TYR A 183 -5.36 -25.92 7.48
C TYR A 183 -3.91 -25.69 7.89
N VAL A 184 -3.66 -24.93 8.96
CA VAL A 184 -2.28 -24.68 9.45
C VAL A 184 -1.55 -25.97 9.90
N GLN A 185 -2.28 -27.06 10.06
CA GLN A 185 -1.78 -28.41 10.34
C GLN A 185 -1.17 -29.09 9.09
N ASP A 186 -1.48 -28.62 7.89
CA ASP A 186 -0.98 -29.18 6.63
C ASP A 186 0.49 -28.83 6.39
N ASP A 187 1.13 -29.54 5.45
CA ASP A 187 2.50 -29.25 5.00
C ASP A 187 2.52 -28.03 4.06
N ILE A 188 2.25 -26.86 4.65
CA ILE A 188 2.32 -25.56 3.99
C ILE A 188 3.51 -24.78 4.56
N PRO A 189 4.44 -24.30 3.72
CA PRO A 189 5.55 -23.46 4.15
C PRO A 189 5.10 -22.19 4.90
N ALA A 190 5.81 -21.86 5.97
CA ALA A 190 5.55 -20.67 6.80
C ALA A 190 5.62 -19.36 6.00
N ALA A 191 6.45 -19.31 4.96
CA ALA A 191 6.57 -18.16 4.05
C ALA A 191 5.21 -17.71 3.50
N TYR A 192 4.32 -18.64 3.14
CA TYR A 192 3.00 -18.30 2.60
C TYR A 192 2.08 -17.70 3.68
N PHE A 193 2.07 -18.28 4.88
CA PHE A 193 1.26 -17.78 6.00
C PHE A 193 1.71 -16.39 6.45
N LEU A 194 3.02 -16.17 6.57
CA LEU A 194 3.56 -14.84 6.91
C LEU A 194 3.27 -13.81 5.81
N LYS A 195 3.28 -14.23 4.52
CA LYS A 195 2.88 -13.34 3.43
C LYS A 195 1.40 -12.99 3.49
N PHE A 196 0.54 -13.93 3.84
CA PHE A 196 -0.88 -13.66 4.10
C PHE A 196 -1.07 -12.67 5.24
N ILE A 197 -0.37 -12.84 6.37
CA ILE A 197 -0.41 -11.90 7.50
C ILE A 197 -0.05 -10.49 7.04
N GLN A 198 1.09 -10.33 6.38
CA GLN A 198 1.55 -9.03 5.89
C GLN A 198 0.55 -8.35 4.94
N ASN A 199 -0.26 -9.10 4.20
CA ASN A 199 -1.25 -8.57 3.27
C ASN A 199 -2.64 -8.34 3.91
N SER A 200 -2.95 -9.05 5.00
CA SER A 200 -4.28 -9.04 5.64
C SER A 200 -4.34 -8.30 6.98
N GLU A 201 -3.20 -7.84 7.51
CA GLU A 201 -3.13 -6.98 8.69
C GLU A 201 -4.13 -5.81 8.60
N ASN A 202 -4.92 -5.61 9.67
CA ASN A 202 -5.78 -4.44 9.89
C ASN A 202 -7.10 -4.47 9.07
N THR A 203 -7.64 -3.29 8.78
CA THR A 203 -8.98 -3.12 8.21
C THR A 203 -9.11 -3.82 6.86
N ILE A 204 -10.32 -4.28 6.54
CA ILE A 204 -10.65 -4.91 5.26
C ILE A 204 -11.62 -4.04 4.47
N TRP A 205 -11.46 -4.07 3.14
CA TRP A 205 -12.30 -3.35 2.19
C TRP A 205 -12.81 -4.30 1.11
N TYR A 206 -13.78 -3.85 0.33
CA TYR A 206 -14.22 -4.49 -0.92
C TYR A 206 -14.54 -3.43 -1.96
N PHE A 207 -14.60 -3.82 -3.24
CA PHE A 207 -15.02 -2.92 -4.32
C PHE A 207 -16.54 -2.77 -4.33
N LYS A 208 -17.03 -1.52 -4.28
CA LYS A 208 -18.48 -1.23 -4.28
C LYS A 208 -19.19 -1.81 -5.50
N ASP A 209 -18.54 -1.76 -6.66
CA ASP A 209 -19.11 -2.19 -7.94
C ASP A 209 -18.68 -3.62 -8.33
N GLY A 210 -18.11 -4.38 -7.39
CA GLY A 210 -17.62 -5.75 -7.59
C GLY A 210 -16.20 -5.84 -8.14
N PHE A 211 -15.53 -6.95 -7.81
CA PHE A 211 -14.13 -7.18 -8.16
C PHE A 211 -13.90 -7.31 -9.68
N GLN A 212 -14.84 -7.92 -10.41
CA GLN A 212 -14.72 -8.05 -11.87
C GLN A 212 -14.75 -6.68 -12.58
N ASN A 213 -15.49 -5.71 -12.06
CA ASN A 213 -15.58 -4.38 -12.66
C ASN A 213 -14.21 -3.66 -12.61
N PHE A 214 -13.49 -3.79 -11.49
CA PHE A 214 -12.11 -3.28 -11.38
C PHE A 214 -11.21 -3.85 -12.47
N TRP A 215 -11.24 -5.17 -12.67
CA TRP A 215 -10.46 -5.83 -13.72
C TRP A 215 -10.91 -5.46 -15.14
N SER A 216 -12.21 -5.25 -15.34
CA SER A 216 -12.77 -4.84 -16.64
C SER A 216 -12.25 -3.47 -17.07
N LYS A 217 -12.22 -2.50 -16.16
CA LYS A 217 -11.63 -1.18 -16.39
C LYS A 217 -10.13 -1.27 -16.68
N LEU A 218 -9.41 -2.09 -15.91
CA LEU A 218 -7.98 -2.28 -16.11
C LEU A 218 -7.66 -2.94 -17.47
N CYS A 219 -8.57 -3.81 -17.93
CA CYS A 219 -8.46 -4.56 -19.18
C CYS A 219 -8.94 -3.77 -20.42
N GLU A 220 -9.51 -2.58 -20.22
CA GLU A 220 -10.07 -1.79 -21.32
C GLU A 220 -9.01 -1.45 -22.38
N GLY A 221 -9.38 -1.66 -23.65
CA GLY A 221 -8.53 -1.41 -24.82
C GLY A 221 -7.50 -2.51 -25.13
N PHE A 222 -7.47 -3.63 -24.40
CA PHE A 222 -6.64 -4.78 -24.77
C PHE A 222 -7.34 -5.73 -25.76
N ASN A 223 -6.54 -6.38 -26.60
CA ASN A 223 -7.01 -7.49 -27.43
C ASN A 223 -7.15 -8.76 -26.57
N VAL A 224 -8.39 -9.04 -26.13
CA VAL A 224 -8.71 -10.24 -25.35
C VAL A 224 -9.56 -11.21 -26.18
N MET A 225 -9.03 -12.40 -26.40
CA MET A 225 -9.70 -13.47 -27.12
C MET A 225 -10.39 -14.39 -26.11
N LEU A 226 -11.67 -14.14 -25.86
CA LEU A 226 -12.52 -14.96 -25.00
C LEU A 226 -12.87 -16.30 -25.67
N ASN A 227 -13.33 -17.25 -24.87
CA ASN A 227 -13.67 -18.62 -25.28
C ASN A 227 -12.52 -19.34 -26.02
N SER A 228 -11.29 -18.86 -25.91
CA SER A 228 -10.15 -19.30 -26.72
C SER A 228 -9.25 -20.20 -25.90
N LYS A 229 -9.62 -21.48 -25.79
CA LYS A 229 -8.86 -22.48 -25.05
C LYS A 229 -7.58 -22.82 -25.81
N VAL A 230 -6.42 -22.57 -25.21
CA VAL A 230 -5.13 -23.04 -25.75
C VAL A 230 -5.12 -24.57 -25.73
N ILE A 231 -4.70 -25.18 -26.85
CA ILE A 231 -4.63 -26.63 -27.00
C ILE A 231 -3.23 -27.13 -27.40
N SER A 232 -2.36 -26.25 -27.90
CA SER A 232 -0.99 -26.59 -28.28
C SER A 232 -0.10 -25.35 -28.29
N ILE A 233 1.15 -25.52 -27.83
CA ILE A 233 2.20 -24.52 -27.79
C ILE A 233 3.49 -25.18 -28.29
N ASP A 234 4.00 -24.69 -29.41
CA ASP A 234 5.27 -25.13 -29.98
C ASP A 234 6.33 -24.02 -29.89
N ARG A 235 7.44 -24.34 -29.21
CA ARG A 235 8.61 -23.47 -29.03
C ARG A 235 9.83 -23.97 -29.82
N SER A 236 9.67 -24.99 -30.68
CA SER A 236 10.76 -25.65 -31.41
C SER A 236 11.59 -24.67 -32.26
N LEU A 237 10.92 -23.77 -33.00
CA LEU A 237 11.56 -22.72 -33.78
C LEU A 237 12.25 -21.68 -32.89
N LYS A 238 11.59 -21.29 -31.80
CA LYS A 238 12.13 -20.31 -30.85
C LYS A 238 13.41 -20.81 -30.17
N ARG A 239 13.45 -22.08 -29.76
CA ARG A 239 14.63 -22.76 -29.17
C ARG A 239 15.86 -22.73 -30.07
N GLN A 240 15.63 -22.85 -31.37
CA GLN A 240 16.70 -22.81 -32.39
C GLN A 240 17.00 -21.38 -32.85
N ASN A 241 16.33 -20.38 -32.29
CA ASN A 241 16.37 -18.98 -32.72
C ASN A 241 16.03 -18.79 -34.21
N LEU A 242 15.14 -19.64 -34.74
CA LEU A 242 14.71 -19.66 -36.15
C LEU A 242 13.36 -18.98 -36.39
N GLY A 243 12.57 -18.75 -35.34
CA GLY A 243 11.22 -18.23 -35.50
C GLY A 243 10.45 -18.00 -34.21
N PRO A 244 9.15 -17.69 -34.33
CA PRO A 244 8.28 -17.39 -33.19
C PRO A 244 7.86 -18.66 -32.45
N ILE A 245 7.20 -18.44 -31.32
CA ILE A 245 6.41 -19.43 -30.60
C ILE A 245 5.05 -19.52 -31.29
N LEU A 246 4.59 -20.74 -31.57
CA LEU A 246 3.29 -20.99 -32.18
C LEU A 246 2.30 -21.46 -31.10
N VAL A 247 1.21 -20.72 -30.94
CA VAL A 247 0.16 -21.02 -29.96
C VAL A 247 -1.14 -21.30 -30.71
N THR A 248 -1.63 -22.53 -30.60
CA THR A 248 -2.90 -22.96 -31.18
C THR A 248 -4.00 -22.91 -30.14
N SER A 249 -5.07 -22.18 -30.45
CA SER A 249 -6.26 -22.09 -29.61
C SER A 249 -7.48 -22.62 -30.36
N LYS A 250 -8.42 -23.17 -29.60
CA LYS A 250 -9.72 -23.65 -30.04
C LYS A 250 -10.81 -22.85 -29.35
N ASN A 251 -11.70 -22.24 -30.14
CA ASN A 251 -12.88 -21.59 -29.60
C ASN A 251 -13.83 -22.64 -29.01
N SER A 252 -14.19 -22.50 -27.74
CA SER A 252 -15.00 -23.47 -27.00
C SER A 252 -16.47 -23.51 -27.48
N GLN A 253 -16.96 -22.45 -28.11
CA GLN A 253 -18.34 -22.36 -28.60
C GLN A 253 -18.45 -22.80 -30.07
N THR A 254 -17.54 -22.34 -30.93
CA THR A 254 -17.61 -22.58 -32.38
C THR A 254 -16.76 -23.76 -32.86
N ASN A 255 -15.90 -24.31 -32.00
CA ASN A 255 -14.87 -25.30 -32.33
C ASN A 255 -13.81 -24.84 -33.36
N PHE A 256 -13.85 -23.57 -33.79
CA PHE A 256 -12.85 -23.00 -34.69
C PHE A 256 -11.46 -23.03 -34.06
N GLN A 257 -10.46 -23.46 -34.82
CA GLN A 257 -9.06 -23.49 -34.40
C GLN A 257 -8.24 -22.48 -35.17
N GLN A 258 -7.30 -21.85 -34.47
CA GLN A 258 -6.35 -20.92 -35.07
C GLN A 258 -5.00 -21.03 -34.39
N THR A 259 -3.94 -20.78 -35.15
CA THR A 259 -2.56 -20.73 -34.66
C THR A 259 -2.05 -19.30 -34.77
N LEU A 260 -1.61 -18.75 -33.64
CA LEU A 260 -1.02 -17.42 -33.54
C LEU A 260 0.49 -17.54 -33.32
N ALA A 261 1.24 -16.59 -33.87
CA ALA A 261 2.69 -16.54 -33.74
C ALA A 261 3.10 -15.39 -32.82
N PHE A 262 3.86 -15.71 -31.77
CA PHE A 262 4.32 -14.76 -30.76
C PHE A 262 5.84 -14.76 -30.64
N ASP A 263 6.43 -13.61 -30.36
CA ASP A 263 7.86 -13.48 -30.11
C ASP A 263 8.19 -13.87 -28.66
N GLN A 264 7.24 -13.62 -27.74
CA GLN A 264 7.27 -13.98 -26.34
C GLN A 264 5.89 -14.46 -25.88
N ILE A 265 5.84 -15.41 -24.95
CA ILE A 265 4.60 -15.77 -24.25
C ILE A 265 4.74 -15.54 -22.74
N ILE A 266 3.63 -15.17 -22.10
CA ILE A 266 3.49 -15.07 -20.65
C ILE A 266 2.41 -16.06 -20.22
N VAL A 267 2.76 -16.94 -19.29
CA VAL A 267 1.88 -17.96 -18.74
C VAL A 267 1.30 -17.42 -17.44
N ALA A 268 0.05 -16.98 -17.46
CA ALA A 268 -0.68 -16.46 -16.30
C ALA A 268 -1.79 -17.43 -15.84
N THR A 269 -1.55 -18.73 -16.05
CA THR A 269 -2.45 -19.83 -15.68
C THR A 269 -1.72 -20.88 -14.84
N ASN A 270 -2.45 -21.88 -14.34
CA ASN A 270 -1.87 -22.96 -13.55
C ASN A 270 -0.80 -23.70 -14.38
N PRO A 271 0.44 -23.81 -13.89
CA PRO A 271 1.54 -24.51 -14.57
C PRO A 271 1.25 -25.99 -14.91
N ARG A 272 0.45 -26.71 -14.10
CA ARG A 272 0.02 -28.08 -14.43
C ARG A 272 -0.91 -28.13 -15.64
N GLN A 273 -1.74 -27.10 -15.83
CA GLN A 273 -2.57 -26.98 -17.02
C GLN A 273 -1.72 -26.57 -18.22
N PHE A 274 -0.80 -25.63 -18.02
CA PHE A 274 0.13 -25.18 -19.07
C PHE A 274 0.97 -26.32 -19.64
N GLU A 275 1.49 -27.22 -18.79
CA GLU A 275 2.27 -28.38 -19.23
C GLU A 275 1.54 -29.23 -20.28
N GLN A 276 0.23 -29.40 -20.11
CA GLN A 276 -0.60 -30.20 -21.02
C GLN A 276 -0.72 -29.58 -22.41
N PHE A 277 -0.43 -28.28 -22.56
CA PHE A 277 -0.47 -27.59 -23.84
C PHE A 277 0.90 -27.59 -24.54
N LEU A 278 1.98 -27.97 -23.86
CA LEU A 278 3.32 -27.96 -24.45
C LEU A 278 3.53 -29.18 -25.35
N ASN A 279 3.92 -28.94 -26.60
CA ASN A 279 4.25 -30.04 -27.51
C ASN A 279 5.52 -30.80 -27.06
N ASN A 280 6.48 -30.08 -26.46
CA ASN A 280 7.76 -30.61 -26.02
C ASN A 280 8.21 -29.90 -24.72
N PRO A 281 7.61 -30.22 -23.55
CA PRO A 281 8.07 -29.67 -22.27
C PRO A 281 9.52 -30.07 -21.98
N SER A 282 10.28 -29.19 -21.35
CA SER A 282 11.62 -29.53 -20.88
C SER A 282 11.54 -30.48 -19.67
N PRO A 283 12.56 -31.33 -19.43
CA PRO A 283 12.59 -32.18 -18.24
C PRO A 283 12.47 -31.40 -16.93
N LEU A 284 12.98 -30.16 -16.90
CA LEU A 284 12.89 -29.29 -15.73
C LEU A 284 11.47 -28.77 -15.52
N GLU A 285 10.76 -28.36 -16.59
CA GLU A 285 9.33 -27.98 -16.51
C GLU A 285 8.50 -29.13 -15.94
N THR A 286 8.61 -30.33 -16.52
CA THR A 286 7.87 -31.52 -16.05
C THR A 286 8.21 -31.86 -14.59
N SER A 287 9.50 -31.79 -14.22
CA SER A 287 9.91 -32.05 -12.85
C SER A 287 9.38 -31.02 -11.86
N LEU A 288 9.32 -29.74 -12.22
CA LEU A 288 8.82 -28.69 -11.33
C LEU A 288 7.29 -28.69 -11.28
N PHE A 289 6.60 -28.65 -12.42
CA PHE A 289 5.14 -28.52 -12.46
C PHE A 289 4.42 -29.71 -11.83
N SER A 290 5.02 -30.90 -11.86
CA SER A 290 4.49 -32.06 -11.14
C SER A 290 4.47 -31.91 -9.61
N GLN A 291 5.35 -31.09 -9.03
CA GLN A 291 5.45 -30.82 -7.58
C GLN A 291 4.40 -29.83 -7.06
N ILE A 292 3.64 -29.19 -7.95
CA ILE A 292 2.64 -28.18 -7.58
C ILE A 292 1.40 -28.86 -7.04
N ILE A 293 0.99 -28.38 -5.87
CA ILE A 293 -0.17 -28.82 -5.09
C ILE A 293 -1.23 -27.73 -5.22
N THR A 294 -2.49 -28.12 -5.36
CA THR A 294 -3.65 -27.23 -5.28
C THR A 294 -4.57 -27.74 -4.18
N LEU A 295 -5.37 -26.83 -3.63
CA LEU A 295 -6.40 -27.14 -2.65
C LEU A 295 -7.77 -27.07 -3.31
N ASP A 296 -8.69 -27.93 -2.88
CA ASP A 296 -10.06 -27.97 -3.39
C ASP A 296 -10.91 -26.94 -2.61
N PHE A 297 -11.32 -25.89 -3.31
CA PHE A 297 -12.13 -24.82 -2.73
C PHE A 297 -13.46 -24.71 -3.47
N TYR A 298 -14.55 -24.53 -2.74
CA TYR A 298 -15.89 -24.53 -3.30
C TYR A 298 -16.60 -23.22 -3.00
N THR A 299 -17.24 -22.67 -4.01
CA THR A 299 -18.12 -21.51 -3.88
C THR A 299 -19.52 -21.89 -4.29
N ILE A 300 -20.47 -21.70 -3.38
CA ILE A 300 -21.88 -21.99 -3.61
C ILE A 300 -22.67 -20.70 -3.44
N ILE A 301 -23.52 -20.34 -4.42
CA ILE A 301 -24.47 -19.23 -4.28
C ILE A 301 -25.85 -19.82 -4.18
N ALA A 302 -26.56 -19.52 -3.10
CA ALA A 302 -27.85 -20.12 -2.82
C ALA A 302 -28.81 -19.13 -2.16
N THR A 303 -30.09 -19.28 -2.48
CA THR A 303 -31.17 -18.63 -1.73
C THR A 303 -31.54 -19.51 -0.54
N VAL A 304 -31.39 -18.96 0.67
CA VAL A 304 -31.60 -19.66 1.94
C VAL A 304 -32.43 -18.77 2.87
N GLU A 305 -33.59 -19.25 3.30
CA GLU A 305 -34.40 -18.56 4.32
C GLU A 305 -33.94 -18.92 5.73
N GLY A 306 -34.28 -18.13 6.75
CA GLY A 306 -33.98 -18.43 8.15
C GLY A 306 -32.59 -18.00 8.64
N LEU A 307 -31.65 -17.71 7.74
CA LEU A 307 -30.35 -17.13 8.08
C LEU A 307 -30.43 -15.58 8.23
N PRO A 308 -29.53 -14.96 9.01
CA PRO A 308 -29.45 -13.51 9.16
C PRO A 308 -29.04 -12.80 7.86
N THR A 309 -29.81 -11.80 7.46
CA THR A 309 -29.63 -11.02 6.21
C THR A 309 -28.87 -9.71 6.40
N LYS A 310 -27.91 -9.69 7.35
CA LYS A 310 -27.06 -8.54 7.63
C LYS A 310 -25.81 -8.58 6.75
N VAL A 311 -25.48 -7.48 6.08
CA VAL A 311 -24.31 -7.43 5.18
C VAL A 311 -23.01 -7.75 5.94
N GLY A 312 -22.26 -8.72 5.41
CA GLY A 312 -20.97 -9.12 5.98
C GLY A 312 -20.66 -10.62 5.80
N MET A 313 -19.41 -10.98 6.12
CA MET A 313 -18.95 -12.38 6.14
C MET A 313 -19.10 -12.93 7.54
N THR A 314 -19.66 -14.13 7.63
CA THR A 314 -19.72 -14.93 8.85
C THR A 314 -18.84 -16.16 8.69
N THR A 315 -17.80 -16.26 9.50
CA THR A 315 -16.93 -17.44 9.58
C THR A 315 -17.49 -18.47 10.57
N ILE A 316 -17.14 -19.74 10.38
CA ILE A 316 -17.53 -20.85 11.27
C ILE A 316 -16.26 -21.45 11.89
N PRO A 317 -15.80 -20.96 13.07
CA PRO A 317 -14.50 -21.35 13.63
C PRO A 317 -14.33 -22.84 13.87
N LYS A 318 -15.41 -23.55 14.22
CA LYS A 318 -15.41 -25.01 14.38
C LYS A 318 -14.87 -25.71 13.13
N HIS A 319 -15.30 -25.27 11.95
CA HIS A 319 -14.92 -25.86 10.67
C HIS A 319 -13.56 -25.35 10.18
N CYS A 320 -13.17 -24.12 10.53
CA CYS A 320 -11.87 -23.58 10.14
C CYS A 320 -10.69 -24.12 10.96
N LEU A 321 -10.89 -24.46 12.24
CA LEU A 321 -9.77 -24.74 13.16
C LEU A 321 -9.42 -26.24 13.27
N ASP A 322 -10.28 -27.13 12.80
CA ASP A 322 -10.11 -28.58 12.88
C ASP A 322 -10.35 -29.26 11.53
N LYS A 323 -9.28 -29.85 10.99
CA LYS A 323 -9.25 -30.50 9.67
C LYS A 323 -10.29 -31.62 9.50
N LYS A 324 -10.80 -32.22 10.58
CA LYS A 324 -11.83 -33.25 10.48
C LYS A 324 -13.15 -32.74 9.87
N TYR A 325 -13.36 -31.43 9.81
CA TYR A 325 -14.51 -30.78 9.17
C TYR A 325 -14.23 -30.38 7.71
N GLU A 326 -13.23 -30.96 7.07
CA GLU A 326 -13.06 -30.83 5.63
C GLU A 326 -14.36 -31.20 4.88
N GLY A 327 -14.74 -30.37 3.91
CA GLY A 327 -16.00 -30.43 3.17
C GLY A 327 -17.14 -29.59 3.76
N HIS A 328 -17.07 -29.19 5.03
CA HIS A 328 -18.05 -28.30 5.64
C HIS A 328 -17.86 -26.84 5.24
N ILE A 329 -18.93 -26.04 5.36
CA ILE A 329 -18.83 -24.60 5.12
C ILE A 329 -17.94 -23.94 6.16
N THR A 330 -16.93 -23.20 5.71
CA THR A 330 -16.00 -22.47 6.57
C THR A 330 -16.45 -21.02 6.78
N ALA A 331 -17.18 -20.47 5.83
CA ALA A 331 -17.78 -19.15 5.93
C ALA A 331 -18.95 -18.96 4.95
N TYR A 332 -19.78 -17.95 5.22
CA TYR A 332 -20.77 -17.45 4.28
C TYR A 332 -20.82 -15.92 4.26
N TYR A 333 -21.20 -15.34 3.13
CA TYR A 333 -21.23 -13.91 2.89
C TYR A 333 -22.64 -13.47 2.46
N CYS A 334 -23.20 -12.51 3.20
CA CYS A 334 -24.39 -11.77 2.81
C CYS A 334 -23.95 -10.47 2.13
N ALA A 335 -24.21 -10.36 0.82
CA ALA A 335 -23.78 -9.21 0.03
C ALA A 335 -24.74 -8.01 0.12
N TYR A 336 -26.00 -8.24 0.46
CA TYR A 336 -27.04 -7.21 0.43
C TYR A 336 -28.00 -7.35 1.63
N GLU A 337 -28.27 -6.22 2.29
CA GLU A 337 -29.14 -6.17 3.46
C GLU A 337 -30.56 -6.64 3.08
N GLY A 338 -31.13 -7.53 3.89
CA GLY A 338 -32.49 -8.05 3.68
C GLY A 338 -32.63 -9.02 2.51
N VAL A 339 -31.55 -9.44 1.86
CA VAL A 339 -31.57 -10.39 0.74
C VAL A 339 -31.13 -11.77 1.20
N SER A 340 -31.98 -12.77 0.96
CA SER A 340 -31.76 -14.16 1.38
C SER A 340 -30.84 -14.96 0.43
N THR A 341 -30.06 -14.30 -0.41
CA THR A 341 -29.09 -14.93 -1.31
C THR A 341 -27.69 -14.72 -0.76
N TYR A 342 -26.98 -15.81 -0.53
CA TYR A 342 -25.67 -15.83 0.12
C TYR A 342 -24.65 -16.53 -0.75
N LEU A 343 -23.38 -16.18 -0.53
CA LEU A 343 -22.25 -16.97 -0.98
C LEU A 343 -21.75 -17.83 0.17
N PHE A 344 -21.52 -19.10 -0.05
CA PHE A 344 -20.95 -20.04 0.91
C PHE A 344 -19.61 -20.53 0.39
N TYR A 345 -18.67 -20.67 1.31
CA TYR A 345 -17.34 -21.17 1.03
C TYR A 345 -17.13 -22.43 1.82
N ALA A 346 -16.66 -23.48 1.13
CA ALA A 346 -16.25 -24.72 1.75
C ALA A 346 -14.84 -25.07 1.30
N TYR A 347 -14.07 -25.60 2.25
CA TYR A 347 -12.75 -26.13 1.99
C TYR A 347 -12.83 -27.65 2.00
N GLY A 348 -12.39 -28.31 0.93
CA GLY A 348 -12.49 -29.76 0.80
C GLY A 348 -11.19 -30.41 0.35
N SER A 349 -11.31 -31.67 -0.05
CA SER A 349 -10.27 -32.42 -0.74
C SER A 349 -10.85 -33.19 -1.91
N LYS A 350 -9.98 -33.58 -2.85
CA LYS A 350 -10.34 -34.45 -3.98
C LYS A 350 -11.02 -35.75 -3.57
N GLU A 351 -10.76 -36.23 -2.35
CA GLU A 351 -11.36 -37.46 -1.81
C GLU A 351 -12.86 -37.28 -1.52
N ILE A 352 -13.27 -36.08 -1.09
CA ILE A 352 -14.68 -35.77 -0.80
C ILE A 352 -15.44 -35.51 -2.10
N GLY A 353 -14.90 -34.64 -2.97
CA GLY A 353 -15.52 -34.28 -4.23
C GLY A 353 -16.76 -33.37 -4.10
N GLN A 354 -17.14 -32.73 -5.21
CA GLN A 354 -18.15 -31.65 -5.22
C GLN A 354 -19.56 -32.11 -4.80
N GLU A 355 -19.96 -33.32 -5.20
CA GLU A 355 -21.28 -33.88 -4.84
C GLU A 355 -21.40 -34.02 -3.33
N LYS A 356 -20.40 -34.61 -2.67
CA LYS A 356 -20.41 -34.81 -1.22
C LYS A 356 -20.31 -33.50 -0.46
N VAL A 357 -19.50 -32.54 -0.92
CA VAL A 357 -19.48 -31.18 -0.35
C VAL A 357 -20.86 -30.53 -0.43
N THR A 358 -21.60 -30.75 -1.53
CA THR A 358 -22.96 -30.21 -1.68
C THR A 358 -23.97 -30.89 -0.74
N GLU A 359 -23.78 -32.17 -0.41
CA GLU A 359 -24.58 -32.86 0.62
C GLU A 359 -24.29 -32.27 2.01
N ILE A 360 -23.01 -32.18 2.39
CA ILE A 360 -22.58 -31.62 3.68
C ILE A 360 -23.08 -30.18 3.84
N PHE A 361 -22.98 -29.37 2.79
CA PHE A 361 -23.53 -28.01 2.76
C PHE A 361 -25.01 -27.96 3.15
N LYS A 362 -25.84 -28.89 2.64
CA LYS A 362 -27.28 -28.95 2.98
C LYS A 362 -27.49 -29.32 4.45
N GLU A 363 -26.68 -30.24 4.98
CA GLU A 363 -26.72 -30.63 6.39
C GLU A 363 -26.32 -29.45 7.29
N ASP A 364 -25.27 -28.72 6.93
CA ASP A 364 -24.81 -27.52 7.63
C ASP A 364 -25.88 -26.43 7.65
N LEU A 365 -26.56 -26.19 6.51
CA LEU A 365 -27.67 -25.24 6.44
C LEU A 365 -28.80 -25.59 7.41
N ILE A 366 -29.25 -26.85 7.42
CA ILE A 366 -30.31 -27.30 8.33
C ILE A 366 -29.89 -27.08 9.78
N HIS A 367 -28.64 -27.40 10.12
CA HIS A 367 -28.11 -27.21 11.47
C HIS A 367 -28.15 -25.74 11.89
N MET A 368 -27.76 -24.83 10.99
CA MET A 368 -27.80 -23.38 11.22
C MET A 368 -29.21 -22.78 11.22
N GLY A 369 -30.26 -23.59 11.04
CA GLY A 369 -31.64 -23.13 10.95
C GLY A 369 -32.00 -22.50 9.59
N GLY A 370 -31.18 -22.73 8.57
CA GLY A 370 -31.41 -22.29 7.20
C GLY A 370 -32.30 -23.26 6.42
N ASP A 371 -33.20 -22.72 5.60
CA ASP A 371 -34.04 -23.47 4.67
C ASP A 371 -33.62 -23.17 3.22
N LEU A 372 -32.96 -24.13 2.57
CA LEU A 372 -32.44 -24.00 1.22
C LEU A 372 -33.59 -24.00 0.20
N LYS A 373 -33.71 -22.92 -0.57
CA LYS A 373 -34.68 -22.84 -1.67
C LYS A 373 -34.07 -23.27 -3.00
N GLU A 374 -32.92 -22.71 -3.34
CA GLU A 374 -32.28 -22.93 -4.64
C GLU A 374 -30.77 -22.70 -4.57
N ILE A 375 -30.02 -23.49 -5.33
CA ILE A 375 -28.59 -23.28 -5.59
C ILE A 375 -28.47 -22.69 -7.00
N HIS A 376 -27.99 -21.46 -7.09
CA HIS A 376 -27.83 -20.72 -8.35
C HIS A 376 -26.47 -20.93 -9.00
N TYR A 377 -25.46 -21.21 -8.17
CA TYR A 377 -24.08 -21.37 -8.59
C TYR A 377 -23.38 -22.36 -7.66
N ASN A 378 -22.58 -23.26 -8.22
CA ASN A 378 -21.80 -24.23 -7.46
C ASN A 378 -20.51 -24.53 -8.23
N GLN A 379 -19.42 -23.93 -7.80
CA GLN A 379 -18.13 -23.99 -8.49
C GLN A 379 -17.07 -24.61 -7.59
N HIS A 380 -16.36 -25.57 -8.17
CA HIS A 380 -15.12 -26.11 -7.63
C HIS A 380 -13.91 -25.39 -8.25
N TRP A 381 -12.94 -25.03 -7.42
CA TRP A 381 -11.71 -24.36 -7.81
C TRP A 381 -10.49 -25.20 -7.44
N ASP A 382 -9.59 -25.38 -8.40
CA ASP A 382 -8.18 -25.67 -8.11
C ASP A 382 -7.54 -24.40 -7.54
N PHE A 383 -7.57 -24.27 -6.21
CA PHE A 383 -7.18 -23.05 -5.49
C PHE A 383 -5.78 -23.16 -4.90
N PHE A 384 -5.21 -21.99 -4.57
CA PHE A 384 -3.90 -21.83 -3.93
C PHE A 384 -2.81 -22.78 -4.45
N PRO A 385 -2.41 -22.67 -5.73
CA PRO A 385 -1.28 -23.42 -6.26
C PRO A 385 0.00 -23.10 -5.49
N HIS A 386 0.58 -24.10 -4.81
CA HIS A 386 1.77 -23.96 -3.98
C HIS A 386 2.63 -25.22 -4.03
N VAL A 387 3.73 -25.26 -3.27
CA VAL A 387 4.57 -26.44 -3.13
C VAL A 387 4.78 -26.80 -1.67
N SER A 388 5.11 -28.06 -1.40
CA SER A 388 5.42 -28.55 -0.04
C SER A 388 6.67 -27.86 0.54
N SER A 389 6.82 -27.93 1.86
CA SER A 389 8.02 -27.47 2.58
C SER A 389 9.30 -28.07 2.00
N LEU A 390 9.29 -29.36 1.67
CA LEU A 390 10.44 -30.05 1.09
C LEU A 390 10.78 -29.54 -0.31
N SER A 391 9.77 -29.33 -1.16
CA SER A 391 9.97 -28.81 -2.51
C SER A 391 10.48 -27.37 -2.48
N MET A 392 9.92 -26.52 -1.62
CA MET A 392 10.37 -25.15 -1.42
C MET A 392 11.84 -25.11 -0.96
N ALA A 393 12.19 -25.90 0.07
CA ALA A 393 13.55 -26.02 0.59
C ALA A 393 14.56 -26.57 -0.44
N ARG A 394 14.11 -27.36 -1.42
CA ARG A 394 14.94 -27.85 -2.55
C ARG A 394 15.10 -26.82 -3.67
N GLY A 395 14.74 -25.56 -3.42
CA GLY A 395 14.92 -24.43 -4.34
C GLY A 395 13.94 -24.46 -5.50
N PHE A 396 12.71 -24.91 -5.29
CA PHE A 396 11.67 -24.91 -6.33
C PHE A 396 11.55 -23.52 -7.00
N TYR A 397 11.35 -22.48 -6.21
CA TYR A 397 11.15 -21.12 -6.72
C TYR A 397 12.40 -20.56 -7.39
N SER A 398 13.59 -20.75 -6.81
CA SER A 398 14.84 -20.31 -7.44
C SER A 398 15.05 -20.98 -8.81
N LYS A 399 14.67 -22.25 -8.98
CA LYS A 399 14.72 -22.94 -10.28
C LYS A 399 13.74 -22.36 -11.28
N VAL A 400 12.50 -22.07 -10.86
CA VAL A 400 11.50 -21.43 -11.72
C VAL A 400 11.93 -20.02 -12.12
N GLU A 401 12.47 -19.22 -11.19
CA GLU A 401 12.98 -17.87 -11.49
C GLU A 401 14.12 -17.90 -12.51
N ASN A 402 14.96 -18.94 -12.48
CA ASN A 402 16.01 -19.14 -13.49
C ASN A 402 15.46 -19.52 -14.87
N MET A 403 14.22 -19.98 -14.97
CA MET A 403 13.55 -20.31 -16.23
C MET A 403 12.89 -19.09 -16.89
N GLN A 404 12.78 -17.95 -16.21
CA GLN A 404 12.11 -16.77 -16.75
C GLN A 404 12.77 -16.30 -18.05
N GLY A 405 11.96 -16.25 -19.12
CA GLY A 405 12.34 -15.87 -20.47
C GLY A 405 12.98 -16.97 -21.32
N GLN A 406 13.35 -18.12 -20.73
CA GLN A 406 13.87 -19.25 -21.50
C GLN A 406 12.85 -19.68 -22.56
N ASP A 407 13.35 -19.97 -23.77
CA ASP A 407 12.50 -20.29 -24.94
C ASP A 407 11.42 -19.24 -25.22
N GLY A 408 11.68 -17.98 -24.85
CA GLY A 408 10.73 -16.86 -24.94
C GLY A 408 9.48 -17.02 -24.06
N THR A 409 9.59 -17.74 -22.96
CA THR A 409 8.48 -18.06 -22.05
C THR A 409 8.70 -17.39 -20.70
N PHE A 410 7.73 -16.62 -20.24
CA PHE A 410 7.69 -16.04 -18.90
C PHE A 410 6.53 -16.63 -18.11
N TYR A 411 6.72 -16.79 -16.81
CA TYR A 411 5.69 -17.30 -15.90
C TYR A 411 5.23 -16.20 -14.96
N ALA A 412 3.92 -16.08 -14.79
CA ALA A 412 3.27 -15.13 -13.90
C ALA A 412 2.12 -15.83 -13.15
N GLY A 413 1.60 -15.20 -12.10
CA GLY A 413 0.48 -15.73 -11.32
C GLY A 413 0.78 -15.85 -9.83
N GLY A 414 -0.27 -16.07 -9.04
CA GLY A 414 -0.17 -16.21 -7.58
C GLY A 414 0.69 -17.40 -7.14
N TRP A 415 0.81 -18.44 -7.97
CA TRP A 415 1.64 -19.62 -7.66
C TRP A 415 3.14 -19.32 -7.50
N LEU A 416 3.63 -18.22 -8.09
CA LEU A 416 5.01 -17.76 -7.96
C LEU A 416 5.24 -16.96 -6.68
N ASP A 417 4.16 -16.44 -6.10
CA ASP A 417 4.13 -15.58 -4.94
C ASP A 417 3.07 -16.08 -3.95
N PHE A 418 1.91 -15.44 -3.88
CA PHE A 418 0.78 -15.96 -3.11
C PHE A 418 -0.54 -15.69 -3.86
N GLU A 419 -1.55 -16.54 -3.68
CA GLU A 419 -2.82 -16.50 -4.44
C GLU A 419 -3.77 -15.41 -3.89
N LEU A 420 -3.27 -14.17 -3.83
CA LEU A 420 -4.02 -12.93 -3.61
C LEU A 420 -3.86 -12.02 -4.84
N THR A 421 -4.84 -11.15 -5.06
CA THR A 421 -4.82 -10.19 -6.17
C THR A 421 -3.68 -9.19 -6.04
N GLU A 422 -3.35 -8.73 -4.83
CA GLU A 422 -2.19 -7.86 -4.56
C GLU A 422 -0.88 -8.50 -5.02
N ASN A 423 -0.65 -9.76 -4.66
CA ASN A 423 0.55 -10.51 -5.03
C ASN A 423 0.61 -10.78 -6.53
N CYS A 424 -0.52 -11.05 -7.18
CA CYS A 424 -0.57 -11.18 -8.64
C CYS A 424 -0.14 -9.87 -9.33
N VAL A 425 -0.62 -8.71 -8.85
CA VAL A 425 -0.23 -7.40 -9.40
C VAL A 425 1.26 -7.12 -9.12
N SER A 426 1.69 -7.34 -7.87
CA SER A 426 3.06 -7.04 -7.42
C SER A 426 4.09 -7.87 -8.18
N TYR A 427 3.87 -9.19 -8.31
CA TYR A 427 4.74 -10.08 -9.08
C TYR A 427 4.74 -9.72 -10.57
N SER A 428 3.58 -9.42 -11.16
CA SER A 428 3.49 -9.01 -12.57
C SER A 428 4.31 -7.75 -12.85
N ARG A 429 4.21 -6.74 -11.98
CA ARG A 429 5.00 -5.51 -12.07
C ARG A 429 6.49 -5.78 -11.99
N ASP A 430 6.92 -6.58 -11.01
CA ASP A 430 8.34 -6.92 -10.85
C ASP A 430 8.87 -7.72 -12.05
N LEU A 431 8.07 -8.62 -12.62
CA LEU A 431 8.46 -9.39 -13.80
C LEU A 431 8.67 -8.49 -15.03
N VAL A 432 7.75 -7.55 -15.30
CA VAL A 432 7.93 -6.54 -16.36
C VAL A 432 9.17 -5.71 -16.09
N ARG A 433 9.45 -5.33 -14.84
CA ARG A 433 10.67 -4.59 -14.50
C ARG A 433 11.93 -5.37 -14.82
N ARG A 434 12.02 -6.61 -14.35
CA ARG A 434 13.22 -7.45 -14.49
C ARG A 434 13.56 -7.79 -15.94
N PHE A 435 12.55 -8.04 -16.77
CA PHE A 435 12.77 -8.64 -18.09
C PHE A 435 12.28 -7.79 -19.27
N PHE A 436 11.39 -6.84 -19.01
CA PHE A 436 10.80 -5.95 -20.01
C PHE A 436 11.14 -4.48 -19.74
N ASN A 437 12.11 -4.22 -18.86
CA ASN A 437 12.72 -2.91 -18.60
C ASN A 437 11.71 -1.84 -18.15
N LEU A 438 11.15 -1.96 -16.93
CA LEU A 438 10.51 -0.81 -16.28
C LEU A 438 11.57 0.27 -16.12
N SER A 439 11.31 1.44 -16.69
CA SER A 439 12.17 2.63 -16.60
C SER A 439 12.75 2.89 -15.20
N GLY A 440 13.96 2.41 -14.93
CA GLY A 440 14.84 2.88 -13.84
C GLY A 440 14.39 2.75 -12.38
N ALA A 441 13.26 2.09 -12.08
CA ALA A 441 12.74 2.03 -10.73
C ALA A 441 13.66 1.23 -9.77
N SER A 442 13.99 1.85 -8.63
CA SER A 442 14.78 1.26 -7.55
C SER A 442 14.01 0.16 -6.81
N GLN A 443 14.71 -0.71 -6.09
CA GLN A 443 14.09 -1.85 -5.40
C GLN A 443 13.04 -1.44 -4.34
N ALA A 444 13.16 -0.22 -3.78
CA ALA A 444 12.20 0.34 -2.84
C ALA A 444 10.87 0.73 -3.51
N GLU A 445 10.89 1.16 -4.76
CA GLU A 445 9.68 1.50 -5.56
C GLU A 445 8.92 0.25 -6.03
N ILE A 446 9.51 -0.94 -5.87
CA ILE A 446 8.89 -2.24 -6.23
C ILE A 446 7.96 -2.75 -5.14
N ARG A 447 8.14 -2.32 -3.88
CA ARG A 447 7.28 -2.82 -2.79
C ARG A 447 5.82 -2.40 -3.03
N HIS A 448 5.60 -1.15 -3.46
CA HIS A 448 4.28 -0.56 -3.58
C HIS A 448 4.18 0.35 -4.81
N LEU A 449 3.05 0.38 -5.53
CA LEU A 449 2.80 1.46 -6.50
C LEU A 449 2.72 2.76 -5.71
N PRO A 450 3.35 3.86 -6.17
CA PRO A 450 3.14 5.14 -5.51
C PRO A 450 1.64 5.42 -5.52
N ILE A 451 1.05 5.52 -4.34
CA ILE A 451 -0.29 6.11 -4.19
C ILE A 451 -0.11 7.54 -4.67
N ARG A 452 -0.57 7.85 -5.88
CA ARG A 452 -0.47 9.20 -6.41
C ARG A 452 -1.31 10.06 -5.48
N PRO A 453 -0.72 11.01 -4.72
CA PRO A 453 -1.55 11.94 -3.98
C PRO A 453 -2.46 12.61 -5.01
N LYS A 454 -3.75 12.75 -4.69
CA LYS A 454 -4.76 13.41 -5.54
C LYS A 454 -4.37 14.82 -6.03
N TYR A 455 -3.23 15.36 -5.59
CA TYR A 455 -2.74 16.71 -5.81
C TYR A 455 -1.28 16.76 -6.28
N ASP A 456 -0.79 15.76 -7.02
CA ASP A 456 0.53 15.86 -7.66
C ASP A 456 0.48 16.76 -8.93
N VAL A 457 -0.03 17.98 -8.73
CA VAL A 457 0.15 19.09 -9.65
C VAL A 457 1.47 19.75 -9.23
N LYS A 458 2.50 19.66 -10.06
CA LYS A 458 3.69 20.50 -9.87
C LYS A 458 3.20 21.95 -9.68
N PRO A 459 3.46 22.60 -8.52
CA PRO A 459 3.06 23.98 -8.33
C PRO A 459 3.69 24.79 -9.46
N ALA A 460 2.94 25.73 -10.05
CA ALA A 460 3.55 26.74 -10.91
C ALA A 460 4.71 27.38 -10.14
N SER A 461 5.78 27.81 -10.83
CA SER A 461 6.94 28.45 -10.18
C SER A 461 6.54 29.66 -9.31
N SER A 462 5.43 30.32 -9.66
CA SER A 462 4.83 31.44 -8.91
C SER A 462 4.00 31.03 -7.68
N THR A 463 3.76 29.74 -7.43
CA THR A 463 3.00 29.27 -6.28
C THR A 463 3.92 29.14 -5.06
N ASN A 464 3.78 30.07 -4.11
CA ASN A 464 4.48 30.07 -2.83
C ASN A 464 3.49 30.14 -1.65
N TRP A 465 3.99 29.94 -0.42
CA TRP A 465 3.16 29.95 0.79
C TRP A 465 2.49 31.30 1.08
N GLY A 466 3.07 32.41 0.60
CA GLY A 466 2.42 33.72 0.64
C GLY A 466 1.18 33.79 -0.26
N THR A 467 1.28 33.23 -1.47
CA THR A 467 0.14 33.10 -2.39
C THR A 467 -0.95 32.20 -1.79
N VAL A 468 -0.56 31.07 -1.18
CA VAL A 468 -1.52 30.16 -0.52
C VAL A 468 -2.25 30.87 0.61
N LEU A 469 -1.55 31.56 1.51
CA LEU A 469 -2.18 32.30 2.61
C LEU A 469 -3.09 33.42 2.09
N ARG A 470 -2.68 34.16 1.05
CA ARG A 470 -3.52 35.18 0.40
C ARG A 470 -4.83 34.59 -0.12
N VAL A 471 -4.76 33.47 -0.83
CA VAL A 471 -5.94 32.79 -1.39
C VAL A 471 -6.83 32.26 -0.26
N ALA A 472 -6.24 31.62 0.75
CA ALA A 472 -6.97 31.11 1.91
C ALA A 472 -7.69 32.21 2.69
N ALA A 473 -7.04 33.35 2.92
CA ALA A 473 -7.63 34.50 3.60
C ALA A 473 -8.75 35.17 2.79
N LYS A 474 -8.66 35.18 1.44
CA LYS A 474 -9.75 35.65 0.57
C LYS A 474 -10.94 34.69 0.58
N ARG A 475 -10.69 33.38 0.61
CA ARG A 475 -11.72 32.34 0.50
C ARG A 475 -12.39 32.00 1.83
N PHE A 476 -11.65 32.06 2.93
CA PHE A 476 -12.08 31.62 4.26
C PHE A 476 -11.71 32.64 5.36
N PRO A 477 -12.09 33.93 5.22
CA PRO A 477 -11.57 35.01 6.07
C PRO A 477 -11.79 34.78 7.57
N ASP A 478 -12.97 34.31 7.95
CA ASP A 478 -13.38 34.16 9.36
C ASP A 478 -13.09 32.75 9.92
N ARG A 479 -12.61 31.81 9.09
CA ARG A 479 -12.29 30.47 9.55
C ARG A 479 -10.99 30.50 10.35
N THR A 480 -10.95 29.80 11.48
CA THR A 480 -9.72 29.57 12.25
C THR A 480 -8.67 28.89 11.38
N ALA A 481 -7.51 29.53 11.25
CA ALA A 481 -6.35 29.00 10.54
C ALA A 481 -5.52 28.10 11.46
N PHE A 482 -5.27 28.55 12.70
CA PHE A 482 -4.53 27.79 13.71
C PHE A 482 -5.14 28.01 15.10
N SER A 483 -5.17 26.94 15.90
CA SER A 483 -5.50 26.96 17.32
C SER A 483 -4.31 26.46 18.14
N TRP A 484 -4.05 27.10 19.26
CA TRP A 484 -3.09 26.64 20.27
C TRP A 484 -3.86 25.98 21.39
N VAL A 485 -3.48 24.74 21.71
CA VAL A 485 -4.15 23.93 22.72
C VAL A 485 -3.21 23.61 23.87
N ASP A 486 -3.74 23.56 25.08
CA ASP A 486 -3.02 23.11 26.26
C ASP A 486 -2.79 21.59 26.25
N VAL A 487 -2.06 21.07 27.25
CA VAL A 487 -1.80 19.63 27.40
C VAL A 487 -3.05 18.77 27.58
N ASN A 488 -4.20 19.39 27.87
CA ASN A 488 -5.51 18.74 28.00
C ASN A 488 -6.38 18.97 26.75
N MET A 489 -5.79 19.38 25.63
CA MET A 489 -6.46 19.65 24.35
C MET A 489 -7.49 20.79 24.39
N ARG A 490 -7.42 21.69 25.37
CA ARG A 490 -8.30 22.87 25.44
C ARG A 490 -7.70 24.02 24.64
N GLU A 491 -8.51 24.65 23.79
CA GLU A 491 -8.08 25.82 23.01
C GLU A 491 -7.81 27.02 23.95
N GLU A 492 -6.56 27.49 23.99
CA GLU A 492 -6.16 28.68 24.74
C GLU A 492 -6.15 29.94 23.86
N ALA A 493 -5.91 29.77 22.57
CA ALA A 493 -5.91 30.86 21.59
C ALA A 493 -6.16 30.32 20.18
N SER A 494 -6.70 31.17 19.31
CA SER A 494 -6.85 30.89 17.88
C SER A 494 -6.56 32.14 17.05
N ILE A 495 -6.25 31.93 15.77
CA ILE A 495 -6.06 33.00 14.78
C ILE A 495 -6.79 32.64 13.49
N SER A 496 -7.60 33.56 12.96
CA SER A 496 -8.31 33.39 11.70
C SER A 496 -7.37 33.52 10.49
N PHE A 497 -7.78 33.02 9.31
CA PHE A 497 -6.99 33.23 8.09
C PHE A 497 -6.86 34.72 7.74
N SER A 498 -7.90 35.53 7.94
CA SER A 498 -7.84 36.98 7.67
C SER A 498 -6.89 37.70 8.63
N ASP A 499 -6.89 37.36 9.92
CA ASP A 499 -5.97 37.93 10.90
C ASP A 499 -4.53 37.51 10.66
N LEU A 500 -4.29 36.22 10.40
CA LEU A 500 -2.95 35.73 10.09
C LEU A 500 -2.40 36.40 8.84
N TYR A 501 -3.20 36.49 7.77
CA TYR A 501 -2.79 37.18 6.56
C TYR A 501 -2.50 38.65 6.79
N ARG A 502 -3.37 39.38 7.51
CA ARG A 502 -3.14 40.80 7.83
C ARG A 502 -1.85 41.01 8.63
N GLN A 503 -1.59 40.18 9.64
CA GLN A 503 -0.41 40.32 10.48
C GLN A 503 0.87 39.90 9.75
N ALA A 504 0.84 38.80 8.98
CA ALA A 504 1.95 38.36 8.16
C ALA A 504 2.33 39.38 7.10
N ARG A 505 1.32 40.04 6.52
CA ARG A 505 1.50 41.19 5.64
C ARG A 505 2.33 42.29 6.31
N ALA A 506 1.91 42.80 7.45
CA ALA A 506 2.63 43.88 8.12
C ALA A 506 4.11 43.54 8.36
N VAL A 507 4.40 42.28 8.71
CA VAL A 507 5.78 41.78 8.86
C VAL A 507 6.54 41.77 7.53
N ALA A 508 5.95 41.24 6.45
CA ALA A 508 6.59 41.20 5.14
C ALA A 508 6.96 42.60 4.63
N GLN A 509 6.09 43.59 4.86
CA GLN A 509 6.35 44.98 4.49
C GLN A 509 7.50 45.58 5.29
N TYR A 510 7.47 45.39 6.60
CA TYR A 510 8.52 45.87 7.49
C TYR A 510 9.88 45.31 7.08
N LEU A 511 9.98 44.00 6.86
CA LEU A 511 11.22 43.35 6.42
C LEU A 511 11.78 43.94 5.12
N ARG A 512 10.93 44.13 4.11
CA ARG A 512 11.37 44.53 2.76
C ARG A 512 11.63 46.02 2.61
N PHE A 513 10.85 46.86 3.26
CA PHE A 513 10.85 48.30 3.02
C PHE A 513 11.42 49.12 4.19
N THR A 514 11.29 48.63 5.44
CA THR A 514 11.90 49.29 6.60
C THR A 514 13.30 48.73 6.85
N GLU A 515 13.42 47.41 6.93
CA GLU A 515 14.70 46.73 7.19
C GLU A 515 15.47 46.37 5.92
N ASN A 516 14.94 46.71 4.74
CA ASN A 516 15.57 46.54 3.42
C ASN A 516 16.11 45.12 3.11
N HIS A 517 15.52 44.08 3.68
CA HIS A 517 15.89 42.69 3.41
C HIS A 517 15.57 42.30 1.96
N LYS A 518 16.36 41.38 1.41
CA LYS A 518 16.22 40.81 0.07
C LYS A 518 15.70 39.37 0.14
N VAL A 519 15.31 38.83 -1.01
CA VAL A 519 14.93 37.41 -1.11
C VAL A 519 16.16 36.57 -0.78
N GLY A 520 16.03 35.60 0.12
CA GLY A 520 17.12 34.76 0.60
C GLY A 520 17.84 35.28 1.84
N ASP A 521 17.58 36.51 2.31
CA ASP A 521 18.14 36.99 3.58
C ASP A 521 17.50 36.24 4.76
N PRO A 522 18.24 35.88 5.81
CA PRO A 522 17.71 35.15 6.97
C PRO A 522 17.31 36.06 8.14
N VAL A 523 16.26 35.65 8.85
CA VAL A 523 15.77 36.30 10.08
C VAL A 523 15.52 35.25 11.16
N LEU A 524 16.00 35.51 12.37
CA LEU A 524 15.81 34.62 13.51
C LEU A 524 14.43 34.82 14.12
N LEU A 525 13.71 33.72 14.36
CA LEU A 525 12.40 33.71 15.02
C LEU A 525 12.58 33.04 16.39
N CYS A 526 12.73 33.86 17.43
CA CYS A 526 13.00 33.46 18.80
C CYS A 526 11.74 33.61 19.66
N TYR A 527 10.91 32.58 19.74
CA TYR A 527 9.59 32.64 20.37
C TYR A 527 9.37 31.59 21.44
N SER A 528 8.66 31.97 22.50
CA SER A 528 8.03 30.99 23.39
C SER A 528 6.93 30.22 22.63
N PRO A 529 6.61 28.96 23.01
CA PRO A 529 5.52 28.21 22.37
C PRO A 529 4.19 28.99 22.34
N GLY A 530 3.54 29.04 21.18
CA GLY A 530 2.27 29.76 20.98
C GLY A 530 2.08 30.33 19.57
N LEU A 531 0.92 30.95 19.32
CA LEU A 531 0.54 31.43 17.98
C LEU A 531 1.29 32.67 17.49
N LYS A 532 1.99 33.40 18.39
CA LYS A 532 2.67 34.67 18.07
C LYS A 532 3.81 34.52 17.05
N PHE A 533 4.33 33.31 16.90
CA PHE A 533 5.33 32.95 15.91
C PHE A 533 4.77 32.96 14.48
N LEU A 534 3.49 32.63 14.28
CA LEU A 534 2.90 32.39 12.96
C LEU A 534 2.92 33.64 12.06
N PRO A 535 2.53 34.85 12.52
CA PRO A 535 2.59 36.04 11.69
C PRO A 535 3.99 36.31 11.12
N VAL A 536 5.05 36.08 11.90
CA VAL A 536 6.41 36.33 11.42
C VAL A 536 6.88 35.23 10.48
N LEU A 537 6.56 33.97 10.77
CA LEU A 537 6.87 32.86 9.86
C LEU A 537 6.27 33.11 8.47
N PHE A 538 4.96 33.37 8.42
CA PHE A 538 4.28 33.63 7.15
C PHE A 538 4.70 34.97 6.54
N GLY A 539 5.05 35.98 7.34
CA GLY A 539 5.57 37.25 6.86
C GLY A 539 6.92 37.12 6.16
N CYS A 540 7.83 36.32 6.74
CA CYS A 540 9.10 35.96 6.09
C CYS A 540 8.85 35.25 4.76
N MET A 541 7.99 34.23 4.76
CA MET A 541 7.58 33.49 3.55
C MET A 541 6.98 34.41 2.47
N MET A 542 6.19 35.41 2.85
CA MET A 542 5.61 36.39 1.92
C MET A 542 6.65 37.37 1.36
N ALA A 543 7.72 37.65 2.11
CA ALA A 543 8.81 38.54 1.70
C ALA A 543 9.94 37.82 0.93
N GLY A 544 9.91 36.49 0.86
CA GLY A 544 11.00 35.65 0.36
C GLY A 544 12.22 35.64 1.29
N VAL A 545 12.03 36.04 2.55
CA VAL A 545 13.06 36.06 3.59
C VAL A 545 13.07 34.70 4.28
N ILE A 546 14.24 34.13 4.54
CA ILE A 546 14.39 32.81 5.15
C ILE A 546 14.03 32.91 6.64
N ALA A 547 12.96 32.24 7.05
CA ALA A 547 12.62 32.13 8.47
C ALA A 547 13.53 31.11 9.15
N VAL A 548 14.18 31.50 10.25
CA VAL A 548 15.02 30.62 11.06
C VAL A 548 14.43 30.45 12.46
N PRO A 549 13.55 29.46 12.69
CA PRO A 549 12.99 29.21 14.01
C PRO A 549 14.07 28.73 14.99
N ILE A 550 14.18 29.40 16.13
CA ILE A 550 15.11 29.05 17.20
C ILE A 550 14.40 29.09 18.56
N ALA A 551 14.73 28.15 19.43
CA ALA A 551 14.20 28.14 20.79
C ALA A 551 14.79 29.33 21.59
N PRO A 552 13.99 30.04 22.39
CA PRO A 552 14.48 31.14 23.21
C PRO A 552 15.47 30.63 24.27
N PRO A 553 16.69 31.21 24.36
CA PRO A 553 17.66 30.80 25.36
C PRO A 553 17.14 30.93 26.78
N ASN A 554 17.34 29.90 27.61
CA ASN A 554 17.03 30.01 29.03
C ASN A 554 18.14 30.78 29.75
N LEU A 555 17.82 32.00 30.18
CA LEU A 555 18.78 32.90 30.85
C LEU A 555 19.22 32.38 32.25
N ALA A 556 18.54 31.39 32.83
CA ALA A 556 18.95 30.75 34.08
C ALA A 556 20.04 29.68 33.90
N THR A 557 20.12 29.06 32.71
CA THR A 557 21.12 28.03 32.33
C THR A 557 22.10 28.55 31.28
N ALA A 558 22.44 29.85 31.42
CA ALA A 558 22.85 30.74 30.34
C ALA A 558 24.00 30.29 29.43
N GLU A 559 25.01 29.56 29.90
CA GLU A 559 26.24 29.39 29.10
C GLU A 559 26.03 28.57 27.82
N LYS A 560 25.35 27.42 27.91
CA LYS A 560 25.17 26.53 26.75
C LYS A 560 24.16 27.07 25.74
N ASP A 561 23.03 27.57 26.23
CA ASP A 561 21.94 28.05 25.36
C ASP A 561 22.30 29.37 24.67
N ILE A 562 23.01 30.26 25.37
CA ILE A 562 23.51 31.50 24.76
C ILE A 562 24.61 31.20 23.75
N ALA A 563 25.55 30.29 24.05
CA ALA A 563 26.57 29.88 23.07
C ALA A 563 25.93 29.29 21.80
N ARG A 564 24.91 28.45 21.95
CA ARG A 564 24.15 27.91 20.82
C ARG A 564 23.44 29.01 20.02
N PHE A 565 22.81 29.97 20.69
CA PHE A 565 22.17 31.10 20.04
C PHE A 565 23.18 31.94 19.24
N LYS A 566 24.34 32.26 19.83
CA LYS A 566 25.43 32.99 19.15
C LYS A 566 25.89 32.27 17.89
N TYR A 567 26.20 30.98 18.01
CA TYR A 567 26.56 30.14 16.87
C TYR A 567 25.50 30.18 15.77
N LEU A 568 24.23 30.03 16.12
CA LEU A 568 23.13 30.06 15.15
C LEU A 568 22.98 31.44 14.48
N SER A 569 23.16 32.54 15.21
CA SER A 569 23.15 33.88 14.62
C SER A 569 24.31 34.11 13.65
N GLU A 570 25.50 33.63 13.99
CA GLU A 570 26.71 33.80 13.18
C GLU A 570 26.66 32.94 11.91
N VAL A 571 26.32 31.65 12.04
CA VAL A 571 26.28 30.72 10.89
C VAL A 571 25.16 31.06 9.90
N THR A 572 24.08 31.68 10.37
CA THR A 572 23.01 32.16 9.49
C THR A 572 23.34 33.52 8.89
N GLY A 573 24.16 34.34 9.54
CA GLY A 573 24.39 35.73 9.14
C GLY A 573 23.17 36.63 9.34
N ALA A 574 22.18 36.20 10.13
CA ALA A 574 21.00 36.98 10.40
C ALA A 574 21.34 38.25 11.18
N LYS A 575 20.70 39.37 10.83
CA LYS A 575 20.88 40.68 11.50
C LYS A 575 19.70 41.06 12.39
N LEU A 576 18.59 40.34 12.24
CA LEU A 576 17.32 40.65 12.87
C LEU A 576 16.80 39.43 13.64
N VAL A 577 16.27 39.69 14.83
CA VAL A 577 15.63 38.68 15.69
C VAL A 577 14.24 39.15 16.04
N PHE A 578 13.23 38.38 15.66
CA PHE A 578 11.87 38.59 16.15
C PHE A 578 11.63 37.79 17.41
N SER A 579 10.97 38.42 18.39
CA SER A 579 10.56 37.78 19.62
C SER A 579 9.24 38.34 20.14
N ASP A 580 8.64 37.66 21.11
CA ASP A 580 7.44 38.11 21.79
C ASP A 580 7.77 39.07 22.95
N LYS A 581 6.80 39.94 23.28
CA LYS A 581 6.93 40.93 24.36
C LYS A 581 7.38 40.33 25.70
N ASN A 582 6.94 39.12 26.05
CA ASN A 582 7.24 38.52 27.36
C ASN A 582 8.70 38.12 27.44
N TYR A 583 9.24 37.49 26.39
CA TYR A 583 10.66 37.14 26.35
C TYR A 583 11.54 38.39 26.32
N MET A 584 11.17 39.43 25.56
CA MET A 584 11.90 40.70 25.55
C MET A 584 11.86 41.43 26.90
N LEU A 585 10.77 41.30 27.66
CA LEU A 585 10.70 41.83 29.02
C LEU A 585 11.59 41.02 29.96
N TYR A 586 11.59 39.69 29.84
CA TYR A 586 12.43 38.80 30.62
C TYR A 586 13.93 39.10 30.42
N THR A 587 14.38 39.29 29.18
CA THR A 587 15.78 39.66 28.88
C THR A 587 16.18 41.00 29.49
N ARG A 588 15.29 42.02 29.45
CA ARG A 588 15.53 43.34 30.08
C ARG A 588 15.61 43.25 31.61
N LEU A 589 14.69 42.53 32.25
CA LEU A 589 14.71 42.34 33.70
C LEU A 589 15.96 41.59 34.15
N TYR A 590 16.39 40.59 33.38
CA TYR A 590 17.63 39.87 33.66
C TYR A 590 18.86 40.78 33.52
N ALA A 591 18.93 41.59 32.47
CA ALA A 591 20.01 42.57 32.30
C ALA A 591 20.08 43.58 33.46
N ALA A 592 18.93 44.09 33.93
CA ALA A 592 18.86 44.99 35.08
C ALA A 592 19.35 44.33 36.38
N LYS A 593 18.99 43.07 36.63
CA LYS A 593 19.51 42.30 37.79
C LYS A 593 21.03 42.11 37.71
N SER A 594 21.58 41.87 36.52
CA SER A 594 23.02 41.74 36.34
C SER A 594 23.76 43.06 36.60
N LEU A 595 23.22 44.20 36.16
CA LEU A 595 23.77 45.53 36.46
C LEU A 595 23.80 45.85 37.96
N LEU A 596 22.86 45.31 38.74
CA LEU A 596 22.81 45.42 40.20
C LEU A 596 23.71 44.39 40.92
N GLY A 597 24.52 43.61 40.19
CA GLY A 597 25.42 42.60 40.76
C GLY A 597 24.72 41.31 41.22
N LEU A 598 23.44 41.13 40.90
CA LEU A 598 22.61 40.00 41.35
C LEU A 598 22.45 38.90 40.29
N GLY A 599 23.29 38.87 39.24
CA GLY A 599 23.25 37.87 38.17
C GLY A 599 24.41 37.96 37.17
N LYS A 600 24.62 36.89 36.37
CA LYS A 600 25.67 36.85 35.33
C LYS A 600 25.34 37.80 34.17
N LYS A 601 26.35 38.50 33.65
CA LYS A 601 26.18 39.35 32.45
C LYS A 601 26.00 38.46 31.23
N ILE A 602 24.91 38.65 30.49
CA ILE A 602 24.69 38.01 29.20
C ILE A 602 25.18 38.97 28.12
N ASP A 603 26.07 38.46 27.29
CA ASP A 603 26.64 39.18 26.16
C ASP A 603 25.90 38.73 24.89
N TRP A 604 25.04 39.58 24.35
CA TRP A 604 24.32 39.30 23.11
C TRP A 604 25.16 39.78 21.92
N PRO A 605 25.08 39.14 20.73
CA PRO A 605 25.82 39.62 19.57
C PRO A 605 25.41 41.05 19.18
N ASP A 606 26.39 41.96 19.11
CA ASP A 606 26.17 43.39 18.82
C ASP A 606 25.56 43.67 17.43
N HIS A 607 25.68 42.70 16.50
CA HIS A 607 25.14 42.80 15.15
C HIS A 607 23.63 42.52 15.06
N LEU A 608 23.00 42.06 16.15
CA LEU A 608 21.59 41.67 16.16
C LEU A 608 20.67 42.78 16.67
N THR A 609 19.67 43.11 15.87
CA THR A 609 18.56 43.98 16.28
C THR A 609 17.35 43.13 16.71
N TRP A 610 16.86 43.35 17.93
CA TRP A 610 15.70 42.65 18.48
C TRP A 610 14.41 43.43 18.22
N VAL A 611 13.44 42.78 17.58
CA VAL A 611 12.14 43.37 17.21
C VAL A 611 11.01 42.67 17.95
N GLU A 612 10.18 43.47 18.61
CA GLU A 612 8.94 43.03 19.24
C GLU A 612 7.85 42.89 18.17
N CYS A 613 7.45 41.65 17.89
CA CYS A 613 6.49 41.32 16.83
C CYS A 613 5.19 42.14 16.92
N GLU A 614 4.64 42.29 18.13
CA GLU A 614 3.38 42.97 18.38
C GLU A 614 3.37 44.46 18.01
N LYS A 615 4.54 45.09 17.84
CA LYS A 615 4.65 46.47 17.33
C LYS A 615 4.42 46.53 15.83
N ILE A 616 4.82 45.48 15.10
CA ILE A 616 4.74 45.41 13.64
C ILE A 616 3.37 44.90 13.21
N THR A 617 2.89 43.82 13.81
CA THR A 617 1.64 43.14 13.41
C THR A 617 0.37 43.97 13.61
N LYS A 618 0.45 45.08 14.35
CA LYS A 618 -0.63 46.06 14.51
C LYS A 618 -0.73 47.08 13.37
N SER A 619 0.31 47.20 12.54
CA SER A 619 0.26 48.10 11.38
C SER A 619 -0.84 47.66 10.40
N ARG A 620 -1.49 48.64 9.79
CA ARG A 620 -2.51 48.46 8.75
C ARG A 620 -2.01 48.93 7.38
N ASP A 621 -0.70 49.13 7.23
CA ASP A 621 -0.12 49.61 6.00
C ASP A 621 -0.40 48.64 4.83
N LEU A 622 -0.62 49.22 3.66
CA LEU A 622 -0.90 48.47 2.44
C LEU A 622 0.40 47.95 1.85
N ILE A 623 0.43 46.65 1.54
CA ILE A 623 1.51 46.02 0.76
C ILE A 623 1.27 46.19 -0.73
N ASP A 624 2.36 46.39 -1.47
CA ASP A 624 2.42 46.07 -2.90
C ASP A 624 2.29 44.55 -3.10
N GLU A 625 1.11 44.08 -3.50
CA GLU A 625 0.83 42.64 -3.70
C GLU A 625 1.82 41.96 -4.67
N LYS A 626 2.50 42.74 -5.53
CA LYS A 626 3.58 42.26 -6.39
C LYS A 626 4.77 41.71 -5.61
N LEU A 627 4.90 42.02 -4.32
CA LEU A 627 5.95 41.47 -3.47
C LEU A 627 5.88 39.95 -3.40
N ILE A 628 4.68 39.38 -3.26
CA ILE A 628 4.48 37.93 -3.15
C ILE A 628 4.87 37.24 -4.47
N GLU A 629 4.69 37.93 -5.59
CA GLU A 629 4.97 37.42 -6.94
C GLU A 629 6.47 37.41 -7.27
N GLN A 630 7.31 38.07 -6.46
CA GLN A 630 8.77 38.05 -6.59
C GLN A 630 9.42 36.81 -5.94
N VAL A 631 8.63 35.97 -5.26
CA VAL A 631 9.12 34.79 -4.53
C VAL A 631 8.80 33.53 -5.32
N ASP A 632 9.86 32.83 -5.75
CA ASP A 632 9.75 31.58 -6.49
C ASP A 632 9.56 30.40 -5.51
N CYS A 633 8.85 29.35 -5.96
CA CYS A 633 8.65 28.15 -5.17
C CYS A 633 9.96 27.41 -4.83
N ASP A 634 11.02 27.60 -5.62
CA ASP A 634 12.35 27.03 -5.35
C ASP A 634 13.18 27.85 -4.35
N ASN A 635 12.71 29.04 -3.91
CA ASN A 635 13.38 29.79 -2.84
C ASN A 635 13.25 29.08 -1.48
N VAL A 636 14.29 29.18 -0.65
CA VAL A 636 14.28 28.67 0.72
C VAL A 636 13.31 29.48 1.57
N ALA A 637 12.31 28.82 2.15
CA ALA A 637 11.30 29.43 3.01
C ALA A 637 11.69 29.36 4.49
N VAL A 638 12.23 28.21 4.91
CA VAL A 638 12.57 27.92 6.30
C VAL A 638 13.93 27.24 6.37
N LEU A 639 14.76 27.68 7.32
CA LEU A 639 15.99 27.00 7.70
C LEU A 639 15.83 26.40 9.09
N GLN A 640 15.67 25.08 9.18
CA GLN A 640 15.47 24.38 10.45
C GLN A 640 16.77 23.73 10.90
N PHE A 641 17.22 24.03 12.12
CA PHE A 641 18.44 23.42 12.66
C PHE A 641 18.14 22.13 13.41
N SER A 642 18.87 21.06 13.08
CA SER A 642 18.83 19.79 13.81
C SER A 642 20.11 19.59 14.65
N SER A 643 19.94 19.09 15.88
CA SER A 643 21.05 18.65 16.73
C SER A 643 21.34 17.19 16.43
N GLY A 644 22.26 16.93 15.49
CA GLY A 644 22.79 15.58 15.29
C GLY A 644 23.51 15.07 16.55
N SER A 645 23.67 13.75 16.68
CA SER A 645 24.21 13.10 17.89
C SER A 645 25.70 13.37 18.18
N THR A 646 26.44 14.07 17.32
CA THR A 646 27.92 14.20 17.43
C THR A 646 28.54 15.53 16.96
N GLY A 647 27.82 16.66 16.87
CA GLY A 647 28.45 17.94 16.49
C GLY A 647 27.57 19.19 16.50
N ASP A 648 28.09 20.30 15.96
CA ASP A 648 27.39 21.58 15.83
C ASP A 648 26.09 21.45 15.00
N PRO A 649 25.02 22.21 15.33
CA PRO A 649 23.76 22.16 14.60
C PRO A 649 23.92 22.43 13.10
N LYS A 650 23.25 21.63 12.27
CA LYS A 650 23.23 21.78 10.81
C LYS A 650 21.86 22.28 10.35
N GLY A 651 21.85 23.22 9.40
CA GLY A 651 20.64 23.78 8.82
C GLY A 651 20.06 22.89 7.72
N VAL A 652 18.79 22.53 7.85
CA VAL A 652 17.98 21.89 6.82
C VAL A 652 17.25 22.97 6.04
N MET A 653 17.59 23.11 4.76
CA MET A 653 16.97 24.09 3.86
C MET A 653 15.64 23.54 3.34
N LEU A 654 14.54 24.19 3.70
CA LEU A 654 13.19 23.84 3.22
C LEU A 654 12.71 24.94 2.27
N THR A 655 12.58 24.61 0.99
CA THR A 655 12.02 25.51 -0.02
C THR A 655 10.50 25.63 0.11
N HIS A 656 9.90 26.66 -0.49
CA HIS A 656 8.45 26.76 -0.57
C HIS A 656 7.84 25.52 -1.22
N LYS A 657 8.46 24.99 -2.27
CA LYS A 657 8.04 23.77 -2.96
C LYS A 657 8.13 22.54 -2.06
N ASN A 658 9.18 22.40 -1.24
CA ASN A 658 9.26 21.31 -0.26
C ASN A 658 8.08 21.37 0.72
N LEU A 659 7.77 22.57 1.19
CA LEU A 659 6.67 22.78 2.12
C LEU A 659 5.29 22.58 1.46
N LEU A 660 5.10 23.02 0.20
CA LEU A 660 3.82 22.87 -0.52
C LEU A 660 3.52 21.43 -0.93
N HIS A 661 4.55 20.61 -1.12
CA HIS A 661 4.41 19.19 -1.40
C HIS A 661 3.98 18.39 -0.15
N ASN A 662 4.33 18.88 1.04
CA ASN A 662 3.94 18.29 2.32
C ASN A 662 2.55 18.78 2.71
#